data_AF-A0A7K1XS12-F1
#
_entry.id   AF-A0A7K1XS12-F1
#
_cell.length_a   1.000
_cell.length_b   1.000
_cell.length_c   1.000
_cell.angle_alpha   90.00
_cell.angle_beta   90.00
_cell.angle_gamma   90.00
#
_symmetry.space_group_name_H-M   'P 1'
#
loop_
_entity.id
_entity.type
_entity.pdbx_description
1 polymer ?
#
loop_
_entity_poly.entity_id
_entity_poly.type
_entity_poly.pdbx_seq_one_letter_code
_entity_poly.pdbx_strand_id
1 'polypeptide(L)'
;MKKFLLLLFFLFPLAALAQSSWKKELLSYINTRLSKPDGGYGWEDQYDSHLTPTYAVTGILYDIDALPADKARLAEFIRTHHPQKSTTTGTLNYFIGNTPRGEAGPSGSNMRNLVYEQIQAVRWLGGDLHSFDDDVKSWKSQAGVLANYEGNGYAGLFQETMTPICNEFLGLTMTDGPGFLRYLESCRRSNGSFNNALAAAGGDGNVLNTCWALAAWDALGGPKQLTAETVSWLQKCQRPNGGFTHQPSPAIGVNDDVAYTWAAIKALARLNAAPADKAAAIRYLASLRNADGGFGARPGLHSTPVASFYAIDALTSLGALAELDRAPKPKSFNEPRPDFSGYKVYTVQFQAQGSGSPLEAVMLADSLNIHLWGVKYPVAGWTAEAQRIANERKVPVTFFQSDEPHDNEVSVEGMGSFNHVLDYIAPPNVPVHFSKKSSFAELKSTTLEQLRKANGGLMLQVSNNEPLARILIDESLNNFGYVALSTVHFGQNFMFWLPYLAEYRYRLPMVTLQDAHGAESWWWTDELTNHRTLFIAKEPTYDAMIAALKKNWVVGVRHDSVSNYKTRMLGGTDAARVFINTSEKTWKWWDGQTLSRPQAVITVISKEDKFEEGRPEAGLAIRVRTRWTGVRQALRAEAVRLIELMVDGKAVKTEQVVKKAQGTGGATADAYYLFKWGEPLPGQHKIEARVKDIRSGKEYRYVRMFSGK
;
A
#
# COMPACT_ATOMS: atom_id res chain seq x y z
N MET A 1 7.25 12.59 89.04
CA MET A 1 6.14 11.70 88.62
C MET A 1 5.53 12.23 87.32
N LYS A 2 5.29 11.34 86.35
CA LYS A 2 4.61 11.51 85.04
C LYS A 2 5.41 12.28 83.95
N LYS A 3 6.25 11.63 83.13
CA LYS A 3 5.96 10.88 81.87
C LYS A 3 5.04 11.65 80.90
N PHE A 4 5.59 12.11 79.77
CA PHE A 4 5.07 11.79 78.43
C PHE A 4 6.17 12.03 77.38
N LEU A 5 6.56 10.93 76.73
CA LEU A 5 7.49 10.85 75.61
C LEU A 5 6.64 11.05 74.34
N LEU A 6 6.86 12.12 73.58
CA LEU A 6 6.20 12.32 72.28
C LEU A 6 7.19 11.91 71.18
N LEU A 7 7.06 10.67 70.71
CA LEU A 7 7.71 10.19 69.49
C LEU A 7 6.98 10.85 68.29
N LEU A 8 7.66 11.77 67.57
CA LEU A 8 7.25 12.12 66.21
C LEU A 8 7.67 10.99 65.27
N PHE A 9 6.71 10.16 64.87
CA PHE A 9 6.86 9.33 63.68
C PHE A 9 6.71 10.21 62.44
N PHE A 10 7.83 10.57 61.81
CA PHE A 10 7.82 10.92 60.38
C PHE A 10 7.60 9.63 59.59
N LEU A 11 6.32 9.29 59.35
CA LEU A 11 5.95 8.37 58.29
C LEU A 11 6.11 9.11 56.96
N PHE A 12 7.33 9.06 56.40
CA PHE A 12 7.47 9.16 54.95
C PHE A 12 6.65 8.03 54.32
N PRO A 13 5.75 8.27 53.37
CA PRO A 13 5.33 7.21 52.49
C PRO A 13 6.53 6.94 51.57
N LEU A 14 7.41 6.04 52.00
CA LEU A 14 8.28 5.28 51.11
C LEU A 14 7.40 4.28 50.32
N ALA A 15 6.43 4.82 49.58
CA ALA A 15 6.01 4.18 48.35
C ALA A 15 7.11 4.52 47.36
N ALA A 16 8.17 3.71 47.36
CA ALA A 16 8.97 3.55 46.16
C ALA A 16 7.95 3.32 45.04
N LEU A 17 7.84 4.26 44.10
CA LEU A 17 6.95 4.19 42.95
C LEU A 17 7.31 2.92 42.20
N ALA A 18 6.66 1.81 42.53
CA ALA A 18 6.74 0.59 41.77
C ALA A 18 6.19 0.97 40.40
N GLN A 19 7.09 1.23 39.45
CA GLN A 19 6.72 1.58 38.08
C GLN A 19 5.69 0.56 37.58
N SER A 20 4.52 1.05 37.18
CA SER A 20 3.35 0.26 36.81
C SER A 20 3.74 -0.86 35.84
N SER A 21 3.22 -2.06 36.06
CA SER A 21 3.64 -3.23 35.26
C SER A 21 3.31 -3.04 33.78
N TRP A 22 2.18 -2.39 33.47
CA TRP A 22 1.80 -2.06 32.10
C TRP A 22 2.78 -1.12 31.41
N LYS A 23 3.33 -0.12 32.13
CA LYS A 23 4.31 0.81 31.56
C LYS A 23 5.61 0.09 31.22
N LYS A 24 6.05 -0.86 32.06
CA LYS A 24 7.23 -1.71 31.77
C LYS A 24 7.01 -2.60 30.56
N GLU A 25 5.85 -3.24 30.47
CA GLU A 25 5.50 -4.11 29.33
C GLU A 25 5.42 -3.30 28.01
N LEU A 26 4.78 -2.13 28.03
CA LEU A 26 4.71 -1.24 26.86
C LEU A 26 6.09 -0.74 26.42
N LEU A 27 6.96 -0.34 27.36
CA LEU A 27 8.33 0.04 27.05
C LEU A 27 9.14 -1.15 26.50
N SER A 28 8.90 -2.37 27.01
CA SER A 28 9.50 -3.59 26.48
C SER A 28 9.05 -3.84 25.04
N TYR A 29 7.76 -3.73 24.74
CA TYR A 29 7.23 -3.81 23.37
C TYR A 29 7.95 -2.82 22.44
N ILE A 30 8.01 -1.54 22.83
CA ILE A 30 8.67 -0.49 22.04
C ILE A 30 10.14 -0.83 21.79
N ASN A 31 10.90 -1.15 22.84
CA ASN A 31 12.35 -1.35 22.74
C ASN A 31 12.73 -2.63 22.00
N THR A 32 11.93 -3.69 22.12
CA THR A 32 12.27 -5.01 21.56
C THR A 32 11.66 -5.29 20.20
N ARG A 33 10.52 -4.67 19.86
CA ARG A 33 9.79 -4.92 18.61
C ARG A 33 9.81 -3.75 17.64
N LEU A 34 9.83 -2.52 18.14
CA LEU A 34 9.64 -1.32 17.31
C LEU A 34 10.93 -0.53 17.07
N SER A 35 11.85 -0.47 18.02
CA SER A 35 13.12 0.26 17.88
C SER A 35 13.99 -0.34 16.79
N LYS A 36 14.61 0.51 15.96
CA LYS A 36 15.48 0.07 14.85
C LYS A 36 16.88 0.69 14.95
N PRO A 37 17.90 0.07 14.32
CA PRO A 37 19.30 0.52 14.43
C PRO A 37 19.58 1.93 13.92
N ASP A 38 18.73 2.45 13.04
CA ASP A 38 18.81 3.82 12.48
C ASP A 38 18.39 4.92 13.49
N GLY A 39 17.90 4.53 14.68
CA GLY A 39 17.55 5.45 15.77
C GLY A 39 16.09 5.89 15.77
N GLY A 40 15.29 5.44 14.79
CA GLY A 40 13.84 5.62 14.78
C GLY A 40 13.09 4.40 15.31
N TYR A 41 11.80 4.38 15.00
CA TYR A 41 10.93 3.22 15.21
C TYR A 41 10.27 2.79 13.90
N GLY A 42 10.01 1.49 13.75
CA GLY A 42 9.40 0.88 12.58
C GLY A 42 8.38 -0.18 12.93
N TRP A 43 7.69 -0.72 11.92
CA TRP A 43 6.84 -1.89 12.10
C TRP A 43 7.69 -3.12 12.46
N GLU A 44 7.15 -4.01 13.28
CA GLU A 44 7.87 -5.20 13.77
C GLU A 44 8.39 -6.09 12.63
N ASP A 45 7.59 -6.22 11.57
CA ASP A 45 7.86 -7.03 10.40
C ASP A 45 8.76 -6.36 9.34
N GLN A 46 9.20 -5.12 9.58
CA GLN A 46 10.07 -4.35 8.69
C GLN A 46 11.44 -4.14 9.35
N TYR A 47 12.51 -4.12 8.55
CA TYR A 47 13.89 -4.06 9.07
C TYR A 47 14.34 -2.65 9.48
N ASP A 48 13.68 -1.62 8.98
CA ASP A 48 14.02 -0.20 9.14
C ASP A 48 12.87 0.61 9.75
N SER A 49 13.20 1.84 10.13
CA SER A 49 12.22 2.76 10.70
C SER A 49 11.34 3.40 9.65
N HIS A 50 10.20 3.91 10.10
CA HIS A 50 9.31 4.74 9.30
C HIS A 50 8.79 5.90 10.15
N LEU A 51 8.47 7.02 9.51
CA LEU A 51 8.01 8.23 10.19
C LEU A 51 6.76 7.98 11.04
N THR A 52 5.73 7.32 10.52
CA THR A 52 4.47 7.09 11.25
C THR A 52 4.61 6.21 12.51
N PRO A 53 5.30 5.05 12.49
CA PRO A 53 5.66 4.36 13.73
C PRO A 53 6.49 5.23 14.69
N THR A 54 7.42 6.04 14.17
CA THR A 54 8.24 6.95 14.99
C THR A 54 7.40 8.04 15.66
N TYR A 55 6.47 8.65 14.93
CA TYR A 55 5.49 9.60 15.44
C TYR A 55 4.65 8.95 16.55
N ALA A 56 4.08 7.77 16.28
CA ALA A 56 3.23 7.06 17.23
C ALA A 56 3.99 6.73 18.53
N VAL A 57 5.20 6.19 18.43
CA VAL A 57 6.03 5.89 19.61
C VAL A 57 6.43 7.17 20.36
N THR A 58 6.80 8.24 19.65
CA THR A 58 7.13 9.53 20.29
C THR A 58 5.95 10.07 21.08
N GLY A 59 4.73 9.98 20.54
CA GLY A 59 3.50 10.36 21.23
C GLY A 59 3.23 9.51 22.47
N ILE A 60 3.38 8.18 22.38
CA ILE A 60 3.27 7.28 23.54
C ILE A 60 4.24 7.68 24.64
N LEU A 61 5.52 7.88 24.29
CA LEU A 61 6.57 8.23 25.24
C LEU A 61 6.35 9.62 25.85
N TYR A 62 5.77 10.57 25.11
CA TYR A 62 5.35 11.87 25.62
C TYR A 62 4.23 11.72 26.65
N ASP A 63 3.15 11.00 26.31
CA ASP A 63 1.97 10.85 27.16
C ASP A 63 2.24 10.13 28.48
N ILE A 64 3.19 9.19 28.48
CA ILE A 64 3.55 8.43 29.69
C ILE A 64 4.73 9.02 30.45
N ASP A 65 5.26 10.19 30.05
CA ASP A 65 6.46 10.81 30.60
C ASP A 65 7.66 9.83 30.62
N ALA A 66 8.07 9.41 29.43
CA ALA A 66 9.16 8.46 29.19
C ALA A 66 9.96 8.79 27.90
N LEU A 67 9.99 10.05 27.47
CA LEU A 67 10.81 10.47 26.34
C LEU A 67 12.29 10.06 26.54
N PRO A 68 13.02 9.72 25.45
CA PRO A 68 14.41 9.33 25.55
C PRO A 68 15.28 10.49 26.05
N ALA A 69 16.43 10.17 26.65
CA ALA A 69 17.39 11.17 27.11
C ALA A 69 17.92 12.02 25.93
N ASP A 70 18.24 11.37 24.81
CA ASP A 70 18.71 12.03 23.58
C ASP A 70 17.54 12.41 22.66
N LYS A 71 16.77 13.43 23.07
CA LYS A 71 15.66 13.97 22.28
C LYS A 71 16.11 14.59 20.97
N ALA A 72 17.33 15.15 20.94
CA ALA A 72 17.87 15.83 19.78
C ALA A 72 18.10 14.86 18.62
N ARG A 73 18.68 13.67 18.90
CA ARG A 73 18.86 12.64 17.88
C ARG A 73 17.54 12.12 17.31
N LEU A 74 16.53 11.90 18.14
CA LEU A 74 15.21 11.47 17.66
C LEU A 74 14.53 12.56 16.83
N ALA A 75 14.63 13.83 17.25
CA ALA A 75 14.10 14.96 16.50
C ALA A 75 14.79 15.10 15.13
N GLU A 76 16.10 14.88 15.07
CA GLU A 76 16.84 14.87 13.81
C GLU A 76 16.38 13.74 12.89
N PHE A 77 16.25 12.51 13.43
CA PHE A 77 15.68 11.40 12.67
C PHE A 77 14.32 11.78 12.06
N ILE A 78 13.42 12.34 12.87
CA ILE A 78 12.09 12.74 12.41
C ILE A 78 12.17 13.74 11.26
N ARG A 79 13.06 14.75 11.34
CA ARG A 79 13.23 15.76 10.28
C ARG A 79 13.72 15.16 8.97
N THR A 80 14.65 14.21 9.01
CA THR A 80 15.33 13.71 7.81
C THR A 80 14.70 12.46 7.19
N HIS A 81 13.76 11.80 7.87
CA HIS A 81 13.17 10.52 7.41
C HIS A 81 11.72 10.68 6.92
N HIS A 82 11.42 11.75 6.19
CA HIS A 82 10.11 11.91 5.55
C HIS A 82 9.95 10.92 4.38
N PRO A 83 8.95 10.03 4.38
CA PRO A 83 8.83 8.95 3.40
C PRO A 83 8.77 9.41 1.93
N GLN A 84 8.33 10.64 1.67
CA GLN A 84 8.20 11.21 0.32
C GLN A 84 9.25 12.27 -0.04
N LYS A 85 10.19 12.60 0.87
CA LYS A 85 11.26 13.58 0.64
C LYS A 85 12.58 12.90 1.01
N SER A 86 13.35 12.38 0.06
CA SER A 86 14.66 11.82 0.44
C SER A 86 15.75 12.88 0.44
N THR A 87 16.76 12.63 1.27
CA THR A 87 17.96 13.44 1.45
C THR A 87 19.14 12.97 0.58
N THR A 88 19.01 11.85 -0.15
CA THR A 88 20.10 11.27 -0.93
C THR A 88 20.18 11.91 -2.31
N THR A 89 21.27 12.64 -2.58
CA THR A 89 21.61 13.20 -3.90
C THR A 89 22.19 12.16 -4.88
N GLY A 90 22.11 10.85 -4.58
CA GLY A 90 22.96 9.82 -5.20
C GLY A 90 22.29 8.66 -5.95
N THR A 91 20.96 8.50 -5.93
CA THR A 91 20.29 7.43 -6.69
C THR A 91 19.82 7.95 -8.04
N LEU A 92 20.26 7.29 -9.12
CA LEU A 92 19.97 7.62 -10.51
C LEU A 92 18.54 8.16 -10.72
N ASN A 93 18.46 9.33 -11.37
CA ASN A 93 17.26 10.03 -11.83
C ASN A 93 16.42 9.18 -12.79
N TYR A 94 15.70 8.21 -12.25
CA TYR A 94 14.80 7.35 -13.01
C TYR A 94 13.35 7.84 -13.01
N PHE A 95 13.08 8.98 -12.37
CA PHE A 95 11.77 9.61 -12.36
C PHE A 95 11.88 11.07 -12.81
N ILE A 96 10.94 11.50 -13.64
CA ILE A 96 10.79 12.91 -13.99
C ILE A 96 10.36 13.63 -12.70
N GLY A 97 11.23 14.50 -12.19
CA GLY A 97 11.12 15.17 -10.89
C GLY A 97 12.37 14.93 -10.04
N ASN A 98 13.28 15.91 -10.01
CA ASN A 98 14.61 15.84 -9.39
C ASN A 98 14.59 15.78 -7.85
N THR A 99 14.16 14.66 -7.26
CA THR A 99 14.49 14.32 -5.87
C THR A 99 14.23 12.84 -5.64
N PRO A 100 15.20 12.04 -5.15
CA PRO A 100 14.89 10.67 -4.77
C PRO A 100 13.86 10.71 -3.62
N ARG A 101 12.82 9.87 -3.69
CA ARG A 101 11.68 9.88 -2.75
C ARG A 101 11.62 8.61 -1.89
N GLY A 102 12.77 7.97 -1.66
CA GLY A 102 12.83 6.68 -0.97
C GLY A 102 11.86 5.67 -1.60
N GLU A 103 11.30 4.78 -0.77
CA GLU A 103 10.41 3.72 -1.25
C GLU A 103 8.98 4.15 -1.54
N ALA A 104 8.50 5.27 -1.00
CA ALA A 104 7.18 5.79 -1.35
C ALA A 104 7.07 6.12 -2.85
N GLY A 105 8.21 6.38 -3.50
CA GLY A 105 8.31 6.67 -4.93
C GLY A 105 7.67 8.00 -5.32
N PRO A 106 7.54 8.30 -6.62
CA PRO A 106 6.82 9.47 -7.10
C PRO A 106 5.32 9.32 -6.79
N SER A 107 4.90 9.83 -5.64
CA SER A 107 3.49 9.80 -5.26
C SER A 107 2.67 10.70 -6.17
N GLY A 108 1.44 10.25 -6.44
CA GLY A 108 0.44 11.09 -7.09
C GLY A 108 0.18 12.35 -6.28
N SER A 109 0.29 12.30 -4.94
CA SER A 109 0.07 13.43 -4.04
C SER A 109 1.08 13.53 -2.89
N ASN A 110 1.39 14.75 -2.45
CA ASN A 110 2.21 15.01 -1.26
C ASN A 110 1.29 15.00 -0.04
N MET A 111 1.48 14.03 0.85
CA MET A 111 0.61 13.81 2.00
C MET A 111 0.98 14.79 3.10
N ARG A 112 0.06 15.72 3.41
CA ARG A 112 0.28 16.75 4.44
C ARG A 112 0.30 16.16 5.84
N ASN A 113 -0.40 15.06 6.07
CA ASN A 113 -0.38 14.38 7.38
C ASN A 113 1.02 13.90 7.77
N LEU A 114 1.87 13.50 6.81
CA LEU A 114 3.24 13.10 7.13
C LEU A 114 4.07 14.30 7.64
N VAL A 115 3.88 15.49 7.09
CA VAL A 115 4.53 16.71 7.60
C VAL A 115 3.96 17.09 8.98
N TYR A 116 2.64 16.96 9.17
CA TYR A 116 2.03 17.12 10.49
C TYR A 116 2.64 16.17 11.53
N GLU A 117 2.84 14.89 11.19
CA GLU A 117 3.49 13.90 12.05
C GLU A 117 4.91 14.36 12.43
N GLN A 118 5.69 14.92 11.50
CA GLN A 118 7.01 15.49 11.83
C GLN A 118 6.92 16.65 12.82
N ILE A 119 6.07 17.65 12.52
CA ILE A 119 5.93 18.86 13.35
C ILE A 119 5.47 18.48 14.76
N GLN A 120 4.42 17.66 14.87
CA GLN A 120 3.87 17.27 16.16
C GLN A 120 4.85 16.42 16.98
N ALA A 121 5.59 15.50 16.36
CA ALA A 121 6.59 14.70 17.08
C ALA A 121 7.79 15.53 17.56
N VAL A 122 8.30 16.45 16.73
CA VAL A 122 9.37 17.40 17.14
C VAL A 122 8.87 18.31 18.27
N ARG A 123 7.61 18.75 18.21
CA ARG A 123 6.98 19.57 19.26
C ARG A 123 6.91 18.82 20.60
N TRP A 124 6.52 17.54 20.61
CA TRP A 124 6.56 16.72 21.82
C TRP A 124 7.96 16.58 22.42
N LEU A 125 8.99 16.56 21.58
CA LEU A 125 10.39 16.52 22.02
C LEU A 125 10.92 17.87 22.50
N GLY A 126 10.16 18.96 22.34
CA GLY A 126 10.58 20.33 22.65
C GLY A 126 11.60 20.88 21.66
N GLY A 127 11.61 20.36 20.42
CA GLY A 127 12.52 20.82 19.36
C GLY A 127 12.00 22.05 18.62
N ASP A 128 12.91 22.71 17.91
CA ASP A 128 12.58 23.83 17.02
C ASP A 128 11.76 23.38 15.80
N LEU A 129 10.73 24.16 15.45
CA LEU A 129 9.80 23.83 14.38
C LEU A 129 10.05 24.64 13.09
N HIS A 130 10.89 25.68 13.13
CA HIS A 130 11.09 26.58 12.00
C HIS A 130 11.61 25.90 10.72
N SER A 131 12.22 24.72 10.83
CA SER A 131 12.62 23.91 9.66
C SER A 131 11.45 23.48 8.76
N PHE A 132 10.21 23.57 9.23
CA PHE A 132 9.01 23.18 8.48
C PHE A 132 8.23 24.37 7.89
N ASP A 133 8.67 25.60 8.16
CA ASP A 133 8.01 26.83 7.72
C ASP A 133 7.74 26.85 6.20
N ASP A 134 8.78 26.60 5.41
CA ASP A 134 8.71 26.69 3.95
C ASP A 134 7.80 25.61 3.35
N ASP A 135 7.81 24.41 3.95
CA ASP A 135 6.91 23.33 3.55
C ASP A 135 5.45 23.76 3.70
N VAL A 136 5.08 24.28 4.87
CA VAL A 136 3.70 24.66 5.18
C VAL A 136 3.27 25.92 4.43
N LYS A 137 4.15 26.92 4.30
CA LYS A 137 3.90 28.14 3.49
C LYS A 137 3.66 27.82 2.01
N SER A 138 4.24 26.74 1.50
CA SER A 138 4.04 26.32 0.10
C SER A 138 2.67 25.66 -0.16
N TRP A 139 1.94 25.25 0.89
CA TRP A 139 0.66 24.58 0.73
C TRP A 139 -0.42 25.53 0.24
N LYS A 140 -1.12 25.12 -0.82
CA LYS A 140 -2.28 25.81 -1.36
C LYS A 140 -3.52 24.96 -1.13
N SER A 141 -4.58 25.50 -0.52
CA SER A 141 -5.86 24.80 -0.32
C SER A 141 -6.84 25.00 -1.50
N GLN A 142 -7.89 24.17 -1.54
CA GLN A 142 -9.06 24.20 -2.45
C GLN A 142 -8.97 23.36 -3.75
N ALA A 143 -8.44 22.14 -3.60
CA ALA A 143 -8.38 21.04 -4.58
C ALA A 143 -7.39 21.18 -5.75
N GLY A 144 -6.82 20.03 -6.10
CA GLY A 144 -5.67 19.86 -6.97
C GLY A 144 -5.18 18.42 -6.79
N VAL A 145 -3.89 18.24 -6.59
CA VAL A 145 -3.26 16.92 -6.45
C VAL A 145 -3.82 16.07 -5.28
N LEU A 146 -4.39 16.68 -4.23
CA LEU A 146 -5.01 15.95 -3.12
C LEU A 146 -6.37 15.31 -3.45
N ALA A 147 -7.01 15.71 -4.54
CA ALA A 147 -8.25 15.12 -5.05
C ALA A 147 -8.00 14.02 -6.09
N ASN A 148 -6.74 13.58 -6.27
CA ASN A 148 -6.42 12.49 -7.19
C ASN A 148 -7.33 11.29 -6.92
N TYR A 149 -7.87 10.72 -8.00
CA TYR A 149 -8.78 9.57 -7.99
C TYR A 149 -10.20 9.86 -7.45
N GLU A 150 -10.53 11.10 -7.10
CA GLU A 150 -11.88 11.51 -6.70
C GLU A 150 -12.59 12.24 -7.86
N GLY A 151 -13.78 11.78 -8.25
CA GLY A 151 -14.46 12.19 -9.48
C GLY A 151 -15.16 13.56 -9.45
N ASN A 152 -15.29 14.17 -8.27
CA ASN A 152 -15.89 15.50 -8.06
C ASN A 152 -14.85 16.58 -7.73
N GLY A 153 -13.57 16.22 -7.60
CA GLY A 153 -12.50 17.11 -7.19
C GLY A 153 -12.46 17.39 -5.68
N TYR A 154 -13.11 16.59 -4.84
CA TYR A 154 -13.02 16.73 -3.39
C TYR A 154 -11.64 16.28 -2.90
N ALA A 155 -10.83 17.24 -2.44
CA ALA A 155 -9.61 16.91 -1.72
C ALA A 155 -9.94 16.13 -0.44
N GLY A 156 -9.06 15.21 -0.04
CA GLY A 156 -9.18 14.53 1.25
C GLY A 156 -9.29 15.55 2.40
N LEU A 157 -10.46 15.69 3.02
CA LEU A 157 -10.73 16.73 4.02
C LEU A 157 -9.69 16.68 5.16
N PHE A 158 -9.37 15.49 5.65
CA PHE A 158 -8.34 15.33 6.68
C PHE A 158 -6.96 15.85 6.23
N GLN A 159 -6.59 15.72 4.95
CA GLN A 159 -5.35 16.28 4.42
C GLN A 159 -5.39 17.81 4.38
N GLU A 160 -6.51 18.38 3.96
CA GLU A 160 -6.70 19.84 3.92
C GLU A 160 -6.62 20.46 5.31
N THR A 161 -7.20 19.81 6.33
CA THR A 161 -7.17 20.29 7.72
C THR A 161 -5.76 20.37 8.33
N MET A 162 -4.78 19.66 7.77
CA MET A 162 -3.39 19.77 8.24
C MET A 162 -2.83 21.18 8.05
N THR A 163 -3.28 21.92 7.03
CA THR A 163 -2.78 23.28 6.74
C THR A 163 -3.02 24.25 7.90
N PRO A 164 -4.26 24.52 8.35
CA PRO A 164 -4.47 25.42 9.48
C PRO A 164 -3.82 24.93 10.77
N ILE A 165 -3.86 23.62 11.05
CA ILE A 165 -3.25 23.02 12.26
C ILE A 165 -1.73 23.25 12.28
N CYS A 166 -1.05 23.00 11.16
CA CYS A 166 0.39 23.22 11.09
C CYS A 166 0.77 24.71 11.11
N ASN A 167 -0.05 25.59 10.52
CA ASN A 167 0.15 27.04 10.65
C ASN A 167 0.11 27.49 12.12
N GLU A 168 -0.89 27.03 12.88
CA GLU A 168 -0.99 27.32 14.32
C GLU A 168 0.24 26.84 15.09
N PHE A 169 0.67 25.57 14.87
CA PHE A 169 1.83 25.00 15.56
C PHE A 169 3.13 25.75 15.27
N LEU A 170 3.26 26.32 14.07
CA LEU A 170 4.43 27.08 13.64
C LEU A 170 4.33 28.58 13.96
N GLY A 171 3.20 29.06 14.51
CA GLY A 171 2.95 30.49 14.70
C GLY A 171 2.85 31.28 13.39
N LEU A 172 2.46 30.60 12.30
CA LEU A 172 2.28 31.20 10.98
C LEU A 172 0.83 31.65 10.77
N THR A 173 0.66 32.71 9.98
CA THR A 173 -0.67 33.16 9.54
C THR A 173 -1.03 32.46 8.23
N MET A 174 -2.12 31.68 8.25
CA MET A 174 -2.67 31.07 7.03
C MET A 174 -3.22 32.15 6.08
N THR A 175 -2.81 32.12 4.82
CA THR A 175 -3.11 33.16 3.81
C THR A 175 -4.62 33.38 3.58
N ASP A 176 -5.44 32.32 3.56
CA ASP A 176 -6.90 32.40 3.40
C ASP A 176 -7.64 31.59 4.49
N GLY A 177 -7.37 31.91 5.76
CA GLY A 177 -8.07 31.32 6.90
C GLY A 177 -9.60 31.48 6.82
N PRO A 178 -10.15 32.68 6.54
CA PRO A 178 -11.60 32.87 6.42
C PRO A 178 -12.24 32.07 5.27
N GLY A 179 -11.56 31.91 4.13
CA GLY A 179 -12.03 31.04 3.05
C GLY A 179 -12.02 29.58 3.44
N PHE A 180 -11.02 29.13 4.19
CA PHE A 180 -10.99 27.76 4.72
C PHE A 180 -12.12 27.49 5.72
N LEU A 181 -12.46 28.44 6.59
CA LEU A 181 -13.63 28.33 7.48
C LEU A 181 -14.94 28.19 6.69
N ARG A 182 -15.12 28.95 5.60
CA ARG A 182 -16.28 28.79 4.71
C ARG A 182 -16.29 27.41 4.04
N TYR A 183 -15.13 26.89 3.65
CA TYR A 183 -15.01 25.53 3.12
C TYR A 183 -15.40 24.48 4.18
N LEU A 184 -14.90 24.58 5.41
CA LEU A 184 -15.32 23.69 6.50
C LEU A 184 -16.83 23.74 6.73
N GLU A 185 -17.42 24.93 6.74
CA GLU A 185 -18.88 25.09 6.88
C GLU A 185 -19.62 24.40 5.72
N SER A 186 -19.10 24.45 4.50
CA SER A 186 -19.68 23.73 3.36
C SER A 186 -19.59 22.20 3.45
N CYS A 187 -18.67 21.68 4.26
CA CYS A 187 -18.53 20.26 4.61
C CYS A 187 -19.35 19.87 5.85
N ARG A 188 -19.94 20.83 6.57
CA ARG A 188 -20.62 20.57 7.84
C ARG A 188 -22.04 20.07 7.63
N ARG A 189 -22.43 19.03 8.38
CA ARG A 189 -23.77 18.44 8.37
C ARG A 189 -24.69 19.17 9.34
N SER A 190 -26.00 19.00 9.18
CA SER A 190 -27.01 19.60 10.05
C SER A 190 -26.95 19.12 11.50
N ASN A 191 -26.32 17.97 11.76
CA ASN A 191 -26.03 17.47 13.11
C ASN A 191 -24.68 17.96 13.65
N GLY A 192 -24.04 18.91 12.95
CA GLY A 192 -22.78 19.55 13.32
C GLY A 192 -21.53 18.69 13.12
N SER A 193 -21.63 17.49 12.54
CA SER A 193 -20.49 16.67 12.11
C SER A 193 -19.91 17.15 10.77
N PHE A 194 -18.76 16.60 10.35
CA PHE A 194 -18.12 16.91 9.07
C PHE A 194 -17.80 15.63 8.29
N ASN A 195 -17.78 15.72 6.97
CA ASN A 195 -17.33 14.64 6.09
C ASN A 195 -16.59 15.16 4.86
N ASN A 196 -15.98 14.25 4.08
CA ASN A 196 -15.11 14.59 2.95
C ASN A 196 -15.84 15.37 1.84
N ALA A 197 -17.00 14.86 1.40
CA ALA A 197 -17.82 15.55 0.42
C ALA A 197 -18.58 16.72 1.07
N LEU A 198 -18.87 17.73 0.25
CA LEU A 198 -19.73 18.86 0.64
C LEU A 198 -21.08 18.34 1.19
N ALA A 199 -21.66 19.07 2.14
CA ALA A 199 -22.92 18.70 2.76
C ALA A 199 -24.07 18.59 1.74
N ALA A 200 -24.03 19.37 0.66
CA ALA A 200 -24.98 19.30 -0.44
C ALA A 200 -24.98 17.95 -1.19
N ALA A 201 -23.90 17.17 -1.08
CA ALA A 201 -23.80 15.82 -1.65
C ALA A 201 -24.46 14.74 -0.77
N GLY A 202 -25.05 15.12 0.37
CA GLY A 202 -25.71 14.18 1.29
C GLY A 202 -24.74 13.39 2.17
N GLY A 203 -25.26 12.32 2.78
CA GLY A 203 -24.54 11.48 3.73
C GLY A 203 -24.34 12.10 5.11
N ASP A 204 -24.15 11.23 6.09
CA ASP A 204 -23.82 11.63 7.46
C ASP A 204 -22.34 12.04 7.58
N GLY A 205 -21.93 12.51 8.76
CA GLY A 205 -20.55 12.81 9.10
C GLY A 205 -19.65 11.58 9.21
N ASN A 206 -18.36 11.84 9.37
CA ASN A 206 -17.38 10.83 9.74
C ASN A 206 -16.54 11.29 10.95
N VAL A 207 -16.32 10.40 11.92
CA VAL A 207 -15.67 10.75 13.19
C VAL A 207 -14.24 11.26 13.00
N LEU A 208 -13.45 10.68 12.08
CA LEU A 208 -12.09 11.16 11.79
C LEU A 208 -12.13 12.55 11.15
N ASN A 209 -12.95 12.72 10.12
CA ASN A 209 -13.13 14.01 9.44
C ASN A 209 -13.63 15.09 10.41
N THR A 210 -14.57 14.75 11.29
CA THR A 210 -15.11 15.65 12.32
C THR A 210 -14.04 16.05 13.33
N CYS A 211 -13.24 15.11 13.84
CA CYS A 211 -12.16 15.40 14.78
C CYS A 211 -11.13 16.38 14.18
N TRP A 212 -10.71 16.14 12.93
CA TRP A 212 -9.74 16.99 12.26
C TRP A 212 -10.31 18.34 11.82
N ALA A 213 -11.56 18.38 11.37
CA ALA A 213 -12.24 19.63 11.05
C ALA A 213 -12.40 20.53 12.27
N LEU A 214 -12.73 19.97 13.44
CA LEU A 214 -12.79 20.72 14.71
C LEU A 214 -11.40 21.26 15.09
N ALA A 215 -10.34 20.45 14.96
CA ALA A 215 -8.98 20.91 15.23
C ALA A 215 -8.55 22.05 14.29
N ALA A 216 -8.87 21.96 12.99
CA ALA A 216 -8.63 23.03 12.04
C ALA A 216 -9.47 24.29 12.32
N TRP A 217 -10.71 24.12 12.76
CA TRP A 217 -11.59 25.22 13.14
C TRP A 217 -11.03 26.01 14.33
N ASP A 218 -10.57 25.30 15.37
CA ASP A 218 -9.92 25.88 16.54
C ASP A 218 -8.62 26.61 16.15
N ALA A 219 -7.78 25.98 15.32
CA ALA A 219 -6.52 26.55 14.83
C ALA A 219 -6.69 27.87 14.06
N LEU A 220 -7.85 28.05 13.41
CA LEU A 220 -8.19 29.28 12.68
C LEU A 220 -8.86 30.35 13.57
N GLY A 221 -9.04 30.08 14.86
CA GLY A 221 -9.80 30.96 15.75
C GLY A 221 -11.26 31.11 15.30
N GLY A 222 -11.81 30.07 14.67
CA GLY A 222 -13.20 30.04 14.25
C GLY A 222 -14.13 30.29 15.45
N PRO A 223 -15.31 30.90 15.24
CA PRO A 223 -16.21 31.19 16.34
C PRO A 223 -16.55 29.90 17.09
N LYS A 224 -16.46 29.91 18.42
CA LYS A 224 -16.80 28.75 19.24
C LYS A 224 -18.25 28.37 19.00
N GLN A 225 -18.46 27.31 18.24
CA GLN A 225 -19.77 26.71 18.05
C GLN A 225 -19.80 25.40 18.83
N LEU A 226 -20.21 25.49 20.10
CA LEU A 226 -20.62 24.32 20.85
C LEU A 226 -21.98 23.87 20.30
N THR A 227 -21.99 23.13 19.19
CA THR A 227 -23.23 22.50 18.76
C THR A 227 -23.44 21.27 19.62
N ALA A 228 -24.38 21.36 20.57
CA ALA A 228 -24.87 20.22 21.36
C ALA A 228 -25.24 19.02 20.46
N GLU A 229 -25.62 19.30 19.21
CA GLU A 229 -25.83 18.34 18.14
C GLU A 229 -24.57 17.53 17.79
N THR A 230 -23.40 18.15 17.65
CA THR A 230 -22.13 17.45 17.38
C THR A 230 -21.75 16.54 18.54
N VAL A 231 -21.92 17.02 19.78
CA VAL A 231 -21.68 16.21 20.98
C VAL A 231 -22.63 15.01 20.99
N SER A 232 -23.92 15.24 20.77
CA SER A 232 -24.93 14.18 20.69
C SER A 232 -24.61 13.18 19.57
N TRP A 233 -24.16 13.65 18.41
CA TRP A 233 -23.78 12.81 17.28
C TRP A 233 -22.57 11.94 17.62
N LEU A 234 -21.49 12.52 18.16
CA LEU A 234 -20.30 11.78 18.61
C LEU A 234 -20.64 10.73 19.67
N GLN A 235 -21.48 11.09 20.64
CA GLN A 235 -21.95 10.18 21.69
C GLN A 235 -22.75 8.99 21.13
N LYS A 236 -23.55 9.21 20.07
CA LYS A 236 -24.29 8.14 19.38
C LYS A 236 -23.39 7.22 18.55
N CYS A 237 -22.16 7.62 18.22
CA CYS A 237 -21.17 6.73 17.61
C CYS A 237 -20.61 5.70 18.61
N GLN A 238 -20.83 5.88 19.93
CA GLN A 238 -20.36 4.95 20.94
C GLN A 238 -21.23 3.68 20.95
N ARG A 239 -20.58 2.51 20.86
CA ARG A 239 -21.21 1.19 20.92
C ARG A 239 -21.32 0.68 22.37
N PRO A 240 -22.17 -0.32 22.65
CA PRO A 240 -22.32 -0.90 23.99
C PRO A 240 -21.03 -1.46 24.62
N ASN A 241 -20.07 -1.90 23.79
CA ASN A 241 -18.76 -2.37 24.28
C ASN A 241 -17.83 -1.22 24.72
N GLY A 242 -18.19 0.04 24.43
CA GLY A 242 -17.45 1.25 24.77
C GLY A 242 -16.64 1.86 23.64
N GLY A 243 -16.34 1.09 22.58
CA GLY A 243 -15.66 1.59 21.38
C GLY A 243 -16.58 2.43 20.50
N PHE A 244 -16.03 3.14 19.52
CA PHE A 244 -16.79 4.02 18.63
C PHE A 244 -16.73 3.55 17.18
N THR A 245 -17.84 3.71 16.46
CA THR A 245 -17.92 3.59 14.99
C THR A 245 -17.61 4.91 14.29
N HIS A 246 -17.44 4.88 12.97
CA HIS A 246 -17.15 6.09 12.18
C HIS A 246 -18.34 7.05 12.03
N GLN A 247 -19.57 6.60 12.28
CA GLN A 247 -20.81 7.40 12.38
C GLN A 247 -21.83 6.63 13.26
N PRO A 248 -22.98 7.22 13.67
CA PRO A 248 -23.94 6.58 14.58
C PRO A 248 -24.58 5.31 14.03
N SER A 249 -25.01 5.34 12.77
CA SER A 249 -25.71 4.23 12.09
C SER A 249 -25.08 3.95 10.72
N PRO A 250 -23.87 3.38 10.67
CA PRO A 250 -23.18 3.09 9.42
C PRO A 250 -23.89 2.00 8.62
N ALA A 251 -24.10 2.23 7.32
CA ALA A 251 -24.65 1.22 6.41
C ALA A 251 -23.60 0.20 5.94
N ILE A 252 -22.31 0.59 5.95
CA ILE A 252 -21.15 -0.20 5.55
C ILE A 252 -20.02 0.05 6.54
N GLY A 253 -19.05 -0.87 6.68
CA GLY A 253 -17.89 -0.68 7.54
C GLY A 253 -18.26 -0.60 9.02
N VAL A 254 -19.27 -1.36 9.44
CA VAL A 254 -19.84 -1.34 10.79
C VAL A 254 -18.90 -2.01 11.79
N ASN A 255 -17.97 -1.24 12.35
CA ASN A 255 -17.02 -1.70 13.38
C ASN A 255 -16.71 -0.60 14.38
N ASP A 256 -16.51 -0.98 15.64
CA ASP A 256 -15.68 -0.20 16.53
C ASP A 256 -14.20 -0.33 16.13
N ASP A 257 -13.44 0.75 16.27
CA ASP A 257 -12.00 0.77 16.05
C ASP A 257 -11.35 1.79 16.99
N VAL A 258 -10.10 1.54 17.39
CA VAL A 258 -9.35 2.45 18.26
C VAL A 258 -9.15 3.83 17.61
N ALA A 259 -9.02 3.93 16.29
CA ALA A 259 -8.87 5.20 15.59
C ALA A 259 -10.14 6.06 15.69
N TYR A 260 -11.31 5.45 15.53
CA TYR A 260 -12.60 6.13 15.72
C TYR A 260 -12.83 6.50 17.18
N THR A 261 -12.47 5.59 18.11
CA THR A 261 -12.58 5.83 19.56
C THR A 261 -11.70 6.99 20.00
N TRP A 262 -10.44 6.99 19.58
CA TRP A 262 -9.49 8.08 19.81
C TRP A 262 -10.02 9.40 19.25
N ALA A 263 -10.40 9.43 17.96
CA ALA A 263 -10.88 10.65 17.33
C ALA A 263 -12.15 11.21 17.98
N ALA A 264 -13.10 10.33 18.36
CA ALA A 264 -14.30 10.76 19.08
C ALA A 264 -13.96 11.33 20.47
N ILE A 265 -13.08 10.70 21.23
CA ILE A 265 -12.63 11.19 22.54
C ILE A 265 -11.92 12.54 22.42
N LYS A 266 -11.02 12.71 21.44
CA LYS A 266 -10.34 14.00 21.20
C LYS A 266 -11.32 15.08 20.78
N ALA A 267 -12.29 14.76 19.92
CA ALA A 267 -13.34 15.70 19.50
C ALA A 267 -14.23 16.10 20.69
N LEU A 268 -14.70 15.15 21.49
CA LEU A 268 -15.49 15.42 22.69
C LEU A 268 -14.71 16.28 23.70
N ALA A 269 -13.43 15.98 23.93
CA ALA A 269 -12.59 16.77 24.82
C ALA A 269 -12.44 18.23 24.36
N ARG A 270 -12.24 18.48 23.04
CA ARG A 270 -12.21 19.84 22.48
C ARG A 270 -13.54 20.58 22.68
N LEU A 271 -14.65 19.85 22.63
CA LEU A 271 -15.99 20.38 22.89
C LEU A 271 -16.33 20.46 24.40
N ASN A 272 -15.37 20.22 25.30
CA ASN A 272 -15.57 20.14 26.75
C ASN A 272 -16.68 19.15 27.15
N ALA A 273 -16.78 18.03 26.43
CA ALA A 273 -17.73 16.95 26.62
C ALA A 273 -17.03 15.62 26.90
N ALA A 274 -17.82 14.59 27.26
CA ALA A 274 -17.33 13.24 27.54
C ALA A 274 -18.09 12.20 26.70
N PRO A 275 -17.53 10.98 26.54
CA PRO A 275 -18.28 9.83 26.02
C PRO A 275 -19.60 9.63 26.76
N ALA A 276 -20.61 9.07 26.08
CA ALA A 276 -21.91 8.78 26.69
C ALA A 276 -21.77 7.82 27.88
N ASP A 277 -20.94 6.79 27.73
CA ASP A 277 -20.46 5.94 28.81
C ASP A 277 -18.92 5.99 28.85
N LYS A 278 -18.38 6.92 29.64
CA LYS A 278 -16.93 7.07 29.85
C LYS A 278 -16.29 5.79 30.41
N ALA A 279 -16.98 5.07 31.30
CA ALA A 279 -16.43 3.86 31.91
C ALA A 279 -16.33 2.71 30.90
N ALA A 280 -17.33 2.57 30.01
CA ALA A 280 -17.25 1.61 28.91
C ALA A 280 -16.12 1.95 27.94
N ALA A 281 -15.93 3.23 27.57
CA ALA A 281 -14.82 3.65 26.72
C ALA A 281 -13.45 3.27 27.32
N ILE A 282 -13.26 3.49 28.62
CA ILE A 282 -12.03 3.11 29.32
C ILE A 282 -11.84 1.58 29.31
N ARG A 283 -12.89 0.80 29.59
CA ARG A 283 -12.83 -0.67 29.54
C ARG A 283 -12.49 -1.18 28.14
N TYR A 284 -13.08 -0.57 27.10
CA TYR A 284 -12.78 -0.89 25.71
C TYR A 284 -11.30 -0.65 25.42
N LEU A 285 -10.78 0.55 25.69
CA LEU A 285 -9.38 0.90 25.45
C LEU A 285 -8.41 -0.02 26.21
N ALA A 286 -8.71 -0.35 27.47
CA ALA A 286 -7.90 -1.28 28.25
C ALA A 286 -7.92 -2.72 27.67
N SER A 287 -9.03 -3.14 27.05
CA SER A 287 -9.16 -4.46 26.43
C SER A 287 -8.38 -4.63 25.12
N LEU A 288 -7.90 -3.53 24.54
CA LEU A 288 -7.08 -3.55 23.32
C LEU A 288 -5.62 -3.98 23.58
N ARG A 289 -5.18 -3.96 24.84
CA ARG A 289 -3.82 -4.34 25.23
C ARG A 289 -3.59 -5.84 25.00
N ASN A 290 -2.42 -6.17 24.47
CA ASN A 290 -1.97 -7.54 24.24
C ASN A 290 -0.85 -7.94 25.22
N ALA A 291 -0.57 -9.23 25.29
CA ALA A 291 0.46 -9.79 26.18
C ALA A 291 1.90 -9.38 25.82
N ASP A 292 2.11 -8.85 24.61
CA ASP A 292 3.40 -8.29 24.19
C ASP A 292 3.65 -6.89 24.79
N GLY A 293 2.63 -6.24 25.37
CA GLY A 293 2.66 -4.91 25.94
C GLY A 293 2.09 -3.81 25.04
N GLY A 294 1.89 -4.08 23.74
CA GLY A 294 1.28 -3.16 22.80
C GLY A 294 -0.26 -3.26 22.79
N PHE A 295 -0.90 -2.50 21.90
CA PHE A 295 -2.35 -2.51 21.71
C PHE A 295 -2.71 -2.73 20.24
N GLY A 296 -3.75 -3.53 20.00
CA GLY A 296 -4.34 -3.73 18.69
C GLY A 296 -5.47 -2.75 18.38
N ALA A 297 -5.84 -2.64 17.10
CA ALA A 297 -6.90 -1.72 16.67
C ALA A 297 -8.30 -2.08 17.22
N ARG A 298 -8.50 -3.37 17.53
CA ARG A 298 -9.69 -3.95 18.16
C ARG A 298 -9.27 -5.09 19.08
N PRO A 299 -10.09 -5.50 20.06
CA PRO A 299 -9.71 -6.57 21.00
C PRO A 299 -9.33 -7.86 20.26
N GLY A 300 -8.16 -8.41 20.59
CA GLY A 300 -7.64 -9.65 19.99
C GLY A 300 -6.96 -9.50 18.62
N LEU A 301 -6.81 -8.28 18.08
CA LEU A 301 -5.95 -8.03 16.93
C LEU A 301 -4.49 -7.77 17.36
N HIS A 302 -3.55 -8.01 16.44
CA HIS A 302 -2.13 -7.76 16.66
C HIS A 302 -1.85 -6.33 17.10
N SER A 303 -0.84 -6.18 17.96
CA SER A 303 -0.35 -4.87 18.35
C SER A 303 0.25 -4.11 17.16
N THR A 304 -0.02 -2.82 17.09
CA THR A 304 0.62 -1.92 16.12
C THR A 304 1.08 -0.64 16.84
N PRO A 305 2.11 0.05 16.34
CA PRO A 305 2.55 1.31 16.93
C PRO A 305 1.43 2.36 16.95
N VAL A 306 0.65 2.48 15.87
CA VAL A 306 -0.41 3.50 15.74
C VAL A 306 -1.60 3.16 16.63
N ALA A 307 -2.05 1.90 16.69
CA ALA A 307 -3.12 1.51 17.62
C ALA A 307 -2.71 1.68 19.08
N SER A 308 -1.45 1.38 19.42
CA SER A 308 -0.87 1.64 20.75
C SER A 308 -0.90 3.12 21.09
N PHE A 309 -0.53 3.99 20.15
CA PHE A 309 -0.61 5.43 20.34
C PHE A 309 -2.05 5.91 20.55
N TYR A 310 -2.98 5.51 19.68
CA TYR A 310 -4.39 5.89 19.81
C TYR A 310 -5.00 5.43 21.13
N ALA A 311 -4.67 4.22 21.61
CA ALA A 311 -5.17 3.72 22.89
C ALA A 311 -4.61 4.53 24.08
N ILE A 312 -3.30 4.79 24.09
CA ILE A 312 -2.63 5.54 25.16
C ILE A 312 -3.08 7.00 25.17
N ASP A 313 -3.07 7.71 24.04
CA ASP A 313 -3.49 9.12 23.98
C ASP A 313 -4.98 9.29 24.34
N ALA A 314 -5.84 8.34 23.95
CA ALA A 314 -7.24 8.34 24.36
C ALA A 314 -7.41 8.15 25.88
N LEU A 315 -6.68 7.19 26.49
CA LEU A 315 -6.68 6.99 27.94
C LEU A 315 -6.12 8.20 28.69
N THR A 316 -5.05 8.82 28.17
CA THR A 316 -4.48 10.07 28.69
C THR A 316 -5.50 11.20 28.65
N SER A 317 -6.19 11.37 27.52
CA SER A 317 -7.24 12.38 27.34
C SER A 317 -8.44 12.17 28.28
N LEU A 318 -8.70 10.94 28.70
CA LEU A 318 -9.74 10.61 29.69
C LEU A 318 -9.25 10.69 31.15
N GLY A 319 -7.95 10.88 31.38
CA GLY A 319 -7.32 10.82 32.71
C GLY A 319 -7.32 9.42 33.32
N ALA A 320 -7.21 8.38 32.49
CA ALA A 320 -7.52 7.00 32.85
C ALA A 320 -6.36 6.00 32.67
N LEU A 321 -5.11 6.45 32.50
CA LEU A 321 -3.94 5.56 32.36
C LEU A 321 -3.78 4.59 33.55
N ALA A 322 -4.12 5.04 34.77
CA ALA A 322 -4.05 4.22 35.98
C ALA A 322 -5.02 3.01 35.96
N GLU A 323 -6.03 3.02 35.10
CA GLU A 323 -6.96 1.89 34.96
C GLU A 323 -6.31 0.68 34.28
N LEU A 324 -5.17 0.85 33.60
CA LEU A 324 -4.39 -0.24 33.03
C LEU A 324 -3.75 -1.15 34.09
N ASP A 325 -3.55 -0.66 35.33
CA ASP A 325 -3.08 -1.47 36.47
C ASP A 325 -4.19 -2.37 37.04
N ARG A 326 -5.45 -1.98 36.83
CA ARG A 326 -6.64 -2.70 37.31
C ARG A 326 -7.25 -3.60 36.24
N ALA A 327 -6.91 -3.37 34.98
CA ALA A 327 -7.39 -4.13 33.85
C ALA A 327 -6.98 -5.61 33.98
N PRO A 328 -7.83 -6.55 33.52
CA PRO A 328 -7.45 -7.95 33.43
C PRO A 328 -6.15 -8.12 32.64
N LYS A 329 -5.30 -9.07 33.07
CA LYS A 329 -4.10 -9.38 32.31
C LYS A 329 -4.48 -9.79 30.89
N PRO A 330 -3.83 -9.22 29.87
CA PRO A 330 -4.12 -9.54 28.49
C PRO A 330 -3.79 -11.01 28.21
N LYS A 331 -4.60 -11.65 27.36
CA LYS A 331 -4.32 -13.01 26.91
C LYS A 331 -3.22 -12.97 25.86
N SER A 332 -2.37 -14.00 25.82
CA SER A 332 -1.45 -14.20 24.72
C SER A 332 -2.22 -14.44 23.43
N PHE A 333 -1.97 -13.62 22.41
CA PHE A 333 -2.45 -13.91 21.08
C PHE A 333 -1.65 -15.09 20.51
N ASN A 334 -2.35 -16.17 20.18
CA ASN A 334 -1.76 -17.31 19.48
C ASN A 334 -2.30 -17.33 18.06
N GLU A 335 -1.52 -16.82 17.11
CA GLU A 335 -1.84 -16.99 15.70
C GLU A 335 -1.88 -18.50 15.38
N PRO A 336 -2.89 -18.98 14.62
CA PRO A 336 -2.89 -20.35 14.13
C PRO A 336 -1.57 -20.64 13.42
N ARG A 337 -0.97 -21.79 13.72
CA ARG A 337 0.22 -22.30 13.02
C ARG A 337 -0.21 -23.44 12.11
N PRO A 338 -0.45 -23.20 10.81
CA PRO A 338 -0.83 -24.24 9.89
C PRO A 338 0.31 -25.24 9.71
N ASP A 339 -0.03 -26.51 9.50
CA ASP A 339 0.93 -27.48 8.99
C ASP A 339 1.10 -27.27 7.48
N PHE A 340 2.27 -26.76 7.09
CA PHE A 340 2.64 -26.58 5.70
C PHE A 340 3.30 -27.81 5.06
N SER A 341 3.22 -28.99 5.70
CA SER A 341 3.69 -30.25 5.11
C SER A 341 3.01 -30.50 3.75
N GLY A 342 3.83 -30.69 2.71
CA GLY A 342 3.37 -30.88 1.33
C GLY A 342 2.91 -29.60 0.61
N TYR A 343 3.01 -28.42 1.25
CA TYR A 343 2.84 -27.14 0.58
C TYR A 343 4.15 -26.65 -0.04
N LYS A 344 4.04 -25.73 -1.00
CA LYS A 344 5.13 -25.07 -1.71
C LYS A 344 4.82 -23.58 -1.83
N VAL A 345 5.85 -22.80 -2.19
CA VAL A 345 5.72 -21.38 -2.51
C VAL A 345 5.63 -21.22 -4.02
N TYR A 346 4.60 -20.51 -4.46
CA TYR A 346 4.35 -20.17 -5.86
C TYR A 346 4.26 -18.66 -6.03
N THR A 347 4.33 -18.19 -7.28
CA THR A 347 4.35 -16.76 -7.59
C THR A 347 3.14 -16.38 -8.43
N VAL A 348 2.57 -15.21 -8.17
CA VAL A 348 1.54 -14.59 -9.00
C VAL A 348 1.94 -13.16 -9.32
N GLN A 349 1.70 -12.75 -10.57
CA GLN A 349 1.76 -11.35 -10.95
C GLN A 349 0.34 -10.84 -11.22
N PHE A 350 -0.08 -9.81 -10.50
CA PHE A 350 -1.36 -9.14 -10.73
C PHE A 350 -1.17 -7.94 -11.65
N GLN A 351 -2.22 -7.67 -12.43
CA GLN A 351 -2.28 -6.60 -13.42
C GLN A 351 -1.07 -6.53 -14.38
N ALA A 352 -0.63 -7.70 -14.81
CA ALA A 352 0.36 -7.87 -15.85
C ALA A 352 -0.23 -7.62 -17.24
N GLN A 353 0.66 -7.43 -18.21
CA GLN A 353 0.28 -7.05 -19.57
C GLN A 353 -0.67 -8.06 -20.22
N GLY A 354 -1.70 -7.53 -20.91
CA GLY A 354 -2.66 -8.29 -21.74
C GLY A 354 -2.66 -7.94 -23.22
N SER A 355 -1.56 -7.39 -23.72
CA SER A 355 -1.37 -7.00 -25.12
C SER A 355 0.06 -7.29 -25.59
N GLY A 356 0.31 -7.12 -26.90
CA GLY A 356 1.58 -7.46 -27.53
C GLY A 356 1.74 -8.96 -27.74
N SER A 357 2.99 -9.43 -27.82
CA SER A 357 3.32 -10.84 -28.03
C SER A 357 2.88 -11.74 -26.86
N PRO A 358 1.88 -12.64 -27.06
CA PRO A 358 1.50 -13.61 -26.04
C PRO A 358 2.60 -14.65 -25.84
N LEU A 359 3.33 -14.99 -26.91
CA LEU A 359 4.48 -15.89 -26.85
C LEU A 359 5.58 -15.34 -25.94
N GLU A 360 5.93 -14.06 -26.06
CA GLU A 360 6.94 -13.47 -25.19
C GLU A 360 6.45 -13.38 -23.74
N ALA A 361 5.17 -13.11 -23.49
CA ALA A 361 4.61 -13.19 -22.14
C ALA A 361 4.76 -14.59 -21.53
N VAL A 362 4.47 -15.65 -22.30
CA VAL A 362 4.69 -17.05 -21.87
C VAL A 362 6.18 -17.33 -21.61
N MET A 363 7.08 -16.84 -22.47
CA MET A 363 8.52 -17.02 -22.28
C MET A 363 9.06 -16.26 -21.07
N LEU A 364 8.51 -15.08 -20.79
CA LEU A 364 8.80 -14.34 -19.57
C LEU A 364 8.32 -15.12 -18.36
N ALA A 365 7.09 -15.62 -18.38
CA ALA A 365 6.56 -16.43 -17.29
C ALA A 365 7.44 -17.65 -17.01
N ASP A 366 7.89 -18.36 -18.04
CA ASP A 366 8.81 -19.49 -17.91
C ASP A 366 10.17 -19.08 -17.32
N SER A 367 10.83 -18.10 -17.94
CA SER A 367 12.17 -17.63 -17.54
C SER A 367 12.22 -17.07 -16.12
N LEU A 368 11.09 -16.54 -15.68
CA LEU A 368 10.93 -15.91 -14.39
C LEU A 368 10.24 -16.83 -13.38
N ASN A 369 9.76 -18.02 -13.76
CA ASN A 369 8.99 -18.90 -12.89
C ASN A 369 7.70 -18.26 -12.35
N ILE A 370 6.95 -17.56 -13.21
CA ILE A 370 5.64 -16.99 -12.91
C ILE A 370 4.57 -18.05 -13.16
N HIS A 371 3.88 -18.45 -12.10
CA HIS A 371 2.89 -19.52 -12.18
C HIS A 371 1.48 -19.03 -12.51
N LEU A 372 1.12 -17.82 -12.05
CA LEU A 372 -0.16 -17.18 -12.35
C LEU A 372 0.08 -15.77 -12.91
N TRP A 373 -0.51 -15.50 -14.07
CA TRP A 373 -0.41 -14.22 -14.78
C TRP A 373 -1.78 -13.55 -14.84
N GLY A 374 -1.99 -12.54 -13.99
CA GLY A 374 -3.21 -11.75 -13.94
C GLY A 374 -3.19 -10.71 -15.04
N VAL A 375 -4.07 -10.84 -16.02
CA VAL A 375 -4.09 -10.03 -17.24
C VAL A 375 -4.91 -8.76 -17.02
N LYS A 376 -4.26 -7.60 -17.20
CA LYS A 376 -4.86 -6.26 -17.25
C LYS A 376 -5.16 -5.88 -18.70
N TYR A 377 -6.34 -5.31 -18.94
CA TYR A 377 -6.85 -4.88 -20.25
C TYR A 377 -6.52 -5.85 -21.40
N PRO A 378 -7.01 -7.10 -21.35
CA PRO A 378 -6.73 -8.05 -22.41
C PRO A 378 -7.28 -7.55 -23.75
N VAL A 379 -6.40 -7.46 -24.76
CA VAL A 379 -6.85 -7.35 -26.15
C VAL A 379 -7.69 -8.60 -26.46
N ALA A 380 -8.80 -8.42 -27.20
CA ALA A 380 -9.71 -9.53 -27.49
C ALA A 380 -8.96 -10.75 -28.07
N GLY A 381 -9.14 -11.91 -27.43
CA GLY A 381 -8.49 -13.16 -27.79
C GLY A 381 -7.06 -13.35 -27.28
N TRP A 382 -6.41 -12.32 -26.73
CA TRP A 382 -5.01 -12.39 -26.29
C TRP A 382 -4.80 -13.43 -25.19
N THR A 383 -5.64 -13.43 -24.15
CA THR A 383 -5.53 -14.37 -23.02
C THR A 383 -5.70 -15.83 -23.46
N ALA A 384 -6.64 -16.09 -24.36
CA ALA A 384 -6.86 -17.43 -24.91
C ALA A 384 -5.64 -17.91 -25.71
N GLU A 385 -5.04 -17.02 -26.51
CA GLU A 385 -3.84 -17.32 -27.28
C GLU A 385 -2.61 -17.54 -26.39
N ALA A 386 -2.41 -16.70 -25.37
CA ALA A 386 -1.35 -16.87 -24.38
C ALA A 386 -1.46 -18.23 -23.67
N GLN A 387 -2.67 -18.61 -23.25
CA GLN A 387 -2.90 -19.91 -22.62
C GLN A 387 -2.69 -21.09 -23.58
N ARG A 388 -3.11 -20.97 -24.86
CA ARG A 388 -2.85 -21.98 -25.89
C ARG A 388 -1.34 -22.22 -26.05
N ILE A 389 -0.56 -21.15 -26.17
CA ILE A 389 0.90 -21.20 -26.31
C ILE A 389 1.55 -21.82 -25.07
N ALA A 390 1.12 -21.44 -23.87
CA ALA A 390 1.60 -22.02 -22.62
C ALA A 390 1.37 -23.54 -22.58
N ASN A 391 0.17 -23.99 -22.94
CA ASN A 391 -0.19 -25.42 -22.98
C ASN A 391 0.64 -26.20 -24.00
N GLU A 392 0.79 -25.69 -25.22
CA GLU A 392 1.58 -26.33 -26.28
C GLU A 392 3.06 -26.45 -25.91
N ARG A 393 3.59 -25.43 -25.22
CA ARG A 393 4.98 -25.40 -24.76
C ARG A 393 5.21 -26.08 -23.41
N LYS A 394 4.14 -26.50 -22.74
CA LYS A 394 4.16 -27.07 -21.38
C LYS A 394 4.79 -26.12 -20.35
N VAL A 395 4.58 -24.82 -20.52
CA VAL A 395 4.98 -23.81 -19.52
C VAL A 395 3.90 -23.77 -18.43
N PRO A 396 4.25 -23.94 -17.14
CA PRO A 396 3.30 -24.07 -16.05
C PRO A 396 2.73 -22.71 -15.58
N VAL A 397 2.23 -21.91 -16.53
CA VAL A 397 1.58 -20.63 -16.26
C VAL A 397 0.08 -20.70 -16.59
N THR A 398 -0.74 -20.16 -15.69
CA THR A 398 -2.18 -19.93 -15.95
C THR A 398 -2.45 -18.44 -16.04
N PHE A 399 -3.12 -18.03 -17.11
CA PHE A 399 -3.56 -16.65 -17.32
C PHE A 399 -4.98 -16.47 -16.77
N PHE A 400 -5.23 -15.43 -15.97
CA PHE A 400 -6.54 -15.13 -15.37
C PHE A 400 -6.84 -13.63 -15.45
N GLN A 401 -8.04 -13.19 -15.08
CA GLN A 401 -8.39 -11.77 -15.11
C GLN A 401 -7.87 -11.06 -13.86
N SER A 402 -7.11 -9.99 -14.06
CA SER A 402 -6.67 -9.08 -13.00
C SER A 402 -6.62 -7.69 -13.61
N ASP A 403 -7.70 -6.95 -13.45
CA ASP A 403 -7.97 -5.78 -14.29
C ASP A 403 -8.35 -4.56 -13.46
N GLU A 404 -8.31 -3.40 -14.10
CA GLU A 404 -8.56 -2.08 -13.51
C GLU A 404 -9.71 -1.42 -14.28
N PRO A 405 -10.90 -1.20 -13.70
CA PRO A 405 -11.98 -0.52 -14.40
C PRO A 405 -11.83 1.02 -14.29
N HIS A 406 -10.76 1.57 -14.87
CA HIS A 406 -10.34 2.97 -14.70
C HIS A 406 -11.39 4.04 -15.10
N ASP A 407 -12.27 3.71 -16.05
CA ASP A 407 -13.35 4.57 -16.53
C ASP A 407 -14.61 4.53 -15.65
N ASN A 408 -14.60 3.70 -14.61
CA ASN A 408 -15.72 3.46 -13.71
C ASN A 408 -15.50 4.16 -12.36
N GLU A 409 -16.58 4.67 -11.77
CA GLU A 409 -16.56 5.30 -10.46
C GLU A 409 -17.57 4.66 -9.51
N VAL A 410 -17.18 4.51 -8.24
CA VAL A 410 -18.09 4.18 -7.14
C VAL A 410 -18.22 5.35 -6.19
N SER A 411 -19.46 5.70 -5.86
CA SER A 411 -19.80 6.74 -4.90
C SER A 411 -20.11 6.14 -3.54
N VAL A 412 -19.51 6.71 -2.49
CA VAL A 412 -19.85 6.43 -1.09
C VAL A 412 -20.47 7.70 -0.52
N GLU A 413 -21.67 7.56 0.03
CA GLU A 413 -22.45 8.69 0.53
C GLU A 413 -21.65 9.52 1.55
N GLY A 414 -21.62 10.84 1.37
CA GLY A 414 -20.83 11.76 2.20
C GLY A 414 -19.31 11.73 2.01
N MET A 415 -18.77 10.76 1.27
CA MET A 415 -17.33 10.61 1.04
C MET A 415 -16.86 11.10 -0.33
N GLY A 416 -17.65 10.92 -1.39
CA GLY A 416 -17.26 11.26 -2.77
C GLY A 416 -17.35 10.07 -3.72
N SER A 417 -16.79 10.19 -4.92
CA SER A 417 -16.74 9.12 -5.94
C SER A 417 -15.30 8.77 -6.33
N PHE A 418 -14.99 7.49 -6.49
CA PHE A 418 -13.60 7.00 -6.64
C PHE A 418 -13.49 5.90 -7.70
N ASN A 419 -12.38 5.87 -8.45
CA ASN A 419 -12.13 4.88 -9.52
C ASN A 419 -11.03 3.85 -9.19
N HIS A 420 -9.92 4.24 -8.54
CA HIS A 420 -8.78 3.35 -8.20
C HIS A 420 -9.02 2.46 -6.97
N VAL A 421 -10.30 2.20 -6.69
CA VAL A 421 -10.78 1.35 -5.59
C VAL A 421 -11.57 0.15 -6.11
N LEU A 422 -11.57 -0.06 -7.44
CA LEU A 422 -12.45 -0.99 -8.15
C LEU A 422 -11.71 -2.13 -8.85
N ASP A 423 -10.39 -2.15 -8.78
CA ASP A 423 -9.56 -3.21 -9.34
C ASP A 423 -10.02 -4.57 -8.83
N TYR A 424 -9.93 -5.59 -9.67
CA TYR A 424 -10.51 -6.88 -9.36
C TYR A 424 -9.71 -8.04 -9.92
N ILE A 425 -9.99 -9.23 -9.38
CA ILE A 425 -9.59 -10.51 -9.95
C ILE A 425 -10.79 -11.41 -10.16
N ALA A 426 -10.75 -12.18 -11.24
CA ALA A 426 -11.74 -13.20 -11.55
C ALA A 426 -11.07 -14.37 -12.30
N PRO A 427 -11.70 -15.56 -12.29
CA PRO A 427 -11.24 -16.66 -13.12
C PRO A 427 -11.22 -16.30 -14.62
N PRO A 428 -10.51 -17.08 -15.44
CA PRO A 428 -10.50 -16.89 -16.88
C PRO A 428 -11.92 -16.96 -17.45
N ASN A 429 -12.23 -16.10 -18.42
CA ASN A 429 -13.50 -16.06 -19.17
C ASN A 429 -14.77 -15.75 -18.36
N VAL A 430 -14.66 -15.29 -17.11
CA VAL A 430 -15.82 -14.79 -16.35
C VAL A 430 -16.05 -13.33 -16.74
N PRO A 431 -17.17 -12.95 -17.37
CA PRO A 431 -17.45 -11.54 -17.60
C PRO A 431 -17.76 -10.85 -16.26
N VAL A 432 -17.06 -9.76 -15.97
CA VAL A 432 -17.34 -8.90 -14.82
C VAL A 432 -17.75 -7.53 -15.35
N HIS A 433 -18.89 -7.04 -14.89
CA HIS A 433 -19.45 -5.78 -15.37
C HIS A 433 -19.39 -4.70 -14.29
N PHE A 434 -18.87 -3.54 -14.66
CA PHE A 434 -18.90 -2.32 -13.85
C PHE A 434 -19.76 -1.27 -14.54
N SER A 435 -20.70 -0.68 -13.81
CA SER A 435 -21.43 0.50 -14.27
C SER A 435 -20.48 1.70 -14.32
N LYS A 436 -20.65 2.60 -15.32
CA LYS A 436 -19.79 3.79 -15.45
C LYS A 436 -19.75 4.63 -14.18
N LYS A 437 -20.90 4.81 -13.54
CA LYS A 437 -21.03 5.36 -12.18
C LYS A 437 -21.99 4.47 -11.41
N SER A 438 -21.68 4.22 -10.15
CA SER A 438 -22.53 3.45 -9.24
C SER A 438 -22.42 3.97 -7.82
N SER A 439 -23.45 3.79 -7.02
CA SER A 439 -23.34 3.81 -5.56
C SER A 439 -22.65 2.53 -5.07
N PHE A 440 -22.05 2.57 -3.89
CA PHE A 440 -21.47 1.37 -3.29
C PHE A 440 -22.52 0.26 -3.03
N ALA A 441 -23.76 0.64 -2.74
CA ALA A 441 -24.87 -0.31 -2.58
C ALA A 441 -25.20 -1.05 -3.90
N GLU A 442 -25.20 -0.34 -5.03
CA GLU A 442 -25.35 -0.94 -6.36
C GLU A 442 -24.16 -1.82 -6.71
N LEU A 443 -22.92 -1.37 -6.47
CA LEU A 443 -21.72 -2.17 -6.66
C LEU A 443 -21.80 -3.50 -5.87
N LYS A 444 -22.30 -3.43 -4.63
CA LYS A 444 -22.47 -4.60 -3.75
C LYS A 444 -23.49 -5.61 -4.27
N SER A 445 -24.64 -5.14 -4.75
CA SER A 445 -25.71 -6.01 -5.24
C SER A 445 -25.50 -6.52 -6.68
N THR A 446 -24.58 -5.91 -7.42
CA THR A 446 -24.27 -6.26 -8.81
C THR A 446 -22.88 -6.89 -8.94
N THR A 447 -21.83 -6.08 -9.13
CA THR A 447 -20.48 -6.53 -9.45
C THR A 447 -19.88 -7.40 -8.36
N LEU A 448 -20.00 -7.03 -7.08
CA LEU A 448 -19.49 -7.85 -5.97
C LEU A 448 -20.24 -9.18 -5.84
N GLU A 449 -21.54 -9.23 -6.16
CA GLU A 449 -22.28 -10.50 -6.19
C GLU A 449 -21.80 -11.41 -7.32
N GLN A 450 -21.52 -10.84 -8.50
CA GLN A 450 -20.93 -11.57 -9.63
C GLN A 450 -19.55 -12.14 -9.26
N LEU A 451 -18.67 -11.30 -8.71
CA LEU A 451 -17.34 -11.71 -8.25
C LEU A 451 -17.42 -12.80 -7.18
N ARG A 452 -18.34 -12.69 -6.21
CA ARG A 452 -18.52 -13.69 -5.16
C ARG A 452 -18.89 -15.05 -5.74
N LYS A 453 -19.85 -15.08 -6.66
CA LYS A 453 -20.31 -16.30 -7.34
C LYS A 453 -19.20 -16.93 -8.19
N ALA A 454 -18.33 -16.10 -8.76
CA ALA A 454 -17.23 -16.53 -9.60
C ALA A 454 -15.94 -16.87 -8.83
N ASN A 455 -15.92 -16.84 -7.49
CA ASN A 455 -14.68 -16.99 -6.71
C ASN A 455 -13.61 -15.92 -7.07
N GLY A 456 -14.07 -14.72 -7.43
CA GLY A 456 -13.25 -13.52 -7.59
C GLY A 456 -13.26 -12.63 -6.35
N GLY A 457 -12.86 -11.37 -6.53
CA GLY A 457 -12.90 -10.34 -5.48
C GLY A 457 -12.26 -9.04 -5.93
N LEU A 458 -12.47 -7.97 -5.18
CA LEU A 458 -11.79 -6.69 -5.44
C LEU A 458 -10.35 -6.73 -4.90
N MET A 459 -9.50 -5.88 -5.42
CA MET A 459 -8.18 -5.55 -4.88
C MET A 459 -8.14 -4.04 -4.66
N LEU A 460 -7.77 -3.59 -3.46
CA LEU A 460 -7.61 -2.16 -3.24
C LEU A 460 -6.27 -1.73 -3.86
N GLN A 461 -6.30 -0.97 -4.95
CA GLN A 461 -5.09 -0.43 -5.58
C GLN A 461 -4.56 0.74 -4.76
N VAL A 462 -5.31 1.84 -4.63
CA VAL A 462 -4.87 3.00 -3.86
C VAL A 462 -6.03 3.87 -3.38
N SER A 463 -5.91 4.42 -2.17
CA SER A 463 -6.77 5.52 -1.72
C SER A 463 -6.00 6.44 -0.78
N ASN A 464 -5.83 7.71 -1.19
CA ASN A 464 -5.26 8.76 -0.34
C ASN A 464 -6.30 9.35 0.64
N ASN A 465 -7.55 8.89 0.60
CA ASN A 465 -8.60 9.21 1.56
C ASN A 465 -8.69 8.10 2.61
N GLU A 466 -7.89 8.22 3.68
CA GLU A 466 -7.84 7.22 4.75
C GLU A 466 -9.22 6.94 5.39
N PRO A 467 -10.06 7.94 5.76
CA PRO A 467 -11.40 7.67 6.29
C PRO A 467 -12.25 6.78 5.39
N LEU A 468 -12.26 7.02 4.07
CA LEU A 468 -12.93 6.17 3.09
C LEU A 468 -12.31 4.76 3.07
N ALA A 469 -10.99 4.68 2.91
CA ALA A 469 -10.29 3.42 2.76
C ALA A 469 -10.54 2.48 3.94
N ARG A 470 -10.52 3.02 5.18
CA ARG A 470 -10.87 2.26 6.38
C ARG A 470 -12.28 1.69 6.30
N ILE A 471 -13.27 2.49 5.93
CA ILE A 471 -14.67 2.02 5.80
C ILE A 471 -14.79 0.88 4.78
N LEU A 472 -14.18 1.03 3.59
CA LEU A 472 -14.29 0.04 2.53
C LEU A 472 -13.54 -1.27 2.85
N ILE A 473 -12.37 -1.16 3.49
CA ILE A 473 -11.59 -2.32 3.92
C ILE A 473 -12.32 -3.07 5.04
N ASP A 474 -12.85 -2.34 6.03
CA ASP A 474 -13.59 -2.94 7.13
C ASP A 474 -14.93 -3.53 6.68
N GLU A 475 -15.61 -2.90 5.72
CA GLU A 475 -16.76 -3.49 5.03
C GLU A 475 -16.37 -4.79 4.36
N SER A 476 -15.22 -4.83 3.67
CA SER A 476 -14.71 -6.02 2.98
C SER A 476 -14.26 -7.16 3.91
N LEU A 477 -13.92 -6.83 5.16
CA LEU A 477 -13.53 -7.81 6.16
C LEU A 477 -14.75 -8.42 6.86
N ASN A 478 -15.83 -7.66 6.98
CA ASN A 478 -17.09 -8.12 7.57
C ASN A 478 -18.04 -8.72 6.53
N ASN A 479 -17.97 -8.22 5.31
CA ASN A 479 -18.81 -8.55 4.16
C ASN A 479 -17.90 -8.80 2.96
N PHE A 480 -18.29 -9.65 2.00
CA PHE A 480 -17.46 -9.91 0.82
C PHE A 480 -17.14 -8.62 0.04
N GLY A 481 -15.87 -8.38 -0.27
CA GLY A 481 -15.38 -7.20 -1.00
C GLY A 481 -13.93 -7.38 -1.50
N TYR A 482 -12.99 -6.65 -0.90
CA TYR A 482 -11.56 -6.79 -1.15
C TYR A 482 -10.99 -8.12 -0.65
N VAL A 483 -10.18 -8.79 -1.48
CA VAL A 483 -9.43 -10.00 -1.13
C VAL A 483 -7.94 -9.75 -0.94
N ALA A 484 -7.46 -8.56 -1.30
CA ALA A 484 -6.07 -8.14 -1.14
C ALA A 484 -5.92 -6.61 -1.16
N LEU A 485 -4.80 -6.13 -0.61
CA LEU A 485 -4.38 -4.72 -0.62
C LEU A 485 -3.09 -4.58 -1.43
N SER A 486 -3.07 -3.68 -2.41
CA SER A 486 -1.85 -3.32 -3.12
C SER A 486 -0.87 -2.61 -2.19
N THR A 487 0.40 -2.99 -2.25
CA THR A 487 1.47 -2.41 -1.44
C THR A 487 2.70 -2.04 -2.23
N VAL A 488 2.97 -2.71 -3.35
CA VAL A 488 3.98 -2.28 -4.33
C VAL A 488 3.28 -2.09 -5.65
N HIS A 489 3.53 -0.93 -6.26
CA HIS A 489 2.92 -0.51 -7.49
C HIS A 489 3.95 0.30 -8.29
N PHE A 490 4.42 -0.21 -9.41
CA PHE A 490 5.66 0.27 -10.04
C PHE A 490 6.83 0.27 -9.03
N GLY A 491 7.61 1.36 -9.01
CA GLY A 491 8.62 1.62 -7.97
C GLY A 491 8.07 2.19 -6.66
N GLN A 492 6.76 2.31 -6.48
CA GLN A 492 6.15 2.89 -5.27
C GLN A 492 5.81 1.82 -4.25
N ASN A 493 6.00 2.13 -2.96
CA ASN A 493 5.55 1.35 -1.82
C ASN A 493 4.40 2.11 -1.13
N PHE A 494 3.16 1.66 -1.36
CA PHE A 494 1.97 2.29 -0.82
C PHE A 494 1.85 2.16 0.69
N MET A 495 2.49 1.18 1.33
CA MET A 495 2.53 1.14 2.80
C MET A 495 3.39 2.28 3.38
N PHE A 496 4.36 2.80 2.62
CA PHE A 496 5.19 3.95 3.03
C PHE A 496 4.52 5.28 2.69
N TRP A 497 3.77 5.32 1.58
CA TRP A 497 3.00 6.51 1.20
C TRP A 497 1.72 6.65 2.03
N LEU A 498 1.02 5.54 2.29
CA LEU A 498 -0.28 5.42 2.94
C LEU A 498 -0.17 4.47 4.15
N PRO A 499 0.49 4.91 5.24
CA PRO A 499 0.87 4.06 6.37
C PRO A 499 -0.30 3.42 7.12
N TYR A 500 -1.53 3.93 6.96
CA TYR A 500 -2.73 3.30 7.52
C TYR A 500 -2.94 1.86 7.01
N LEU A 501 -2.42 1.51 5.83
CA LEU A 501 -2.51 0.17 5.27
C LEU A 501 -1.82 -0.88 6.17
N ALA A 502 -0.79 -0.48 6.92
CA ALA A 502 -0.06 -1.37 7.82
C ALA A 502 -0.96 -1.94 8.93
N GLU A 503 -2.03 -1.24 9.33
CA GLU A 503 -2.99 -1.72 10.33
C GLU A 503 -3.75 -2.98 9.87
N TYR A 504 -3.82 -3.21 8.55
CA TYR A 504 -4.55 -4.33 7.95
C TYR A 504 -3.67 -5.51 7.52
N ARG A 505 -2.34 -5.43 7.68
CA ARG A 505 -1.36 -6.40 7.13
C ARG A 505 -1.53 -7.85 7.63
N TYR A 506 -2.11 -8.02 8.81
CA TYR A 506 -2.43 -9.34 9.38
C TYR A 506 -3.87 -9.80 9.10
N ARG A 507 -4.72 -8.92 8.56
CA ARG A 507 -6.14 -9.17 8.29
C ARG A 507 -6.44 -9.40 6.81
N LEU A 508 -5.71 -8.72 5.92
CA LEU A 508 -5.79 -8.90 4.47
C LEU A 508 -4.39 -9.14 3.90
N PRO A 509 -4.28 -9.99 2.86
CA PRO A 509 -3.09 -10.11 2.04
C PRO A 509 -2.59 -8.77 1.52
N MET A 510 -1.27 -8.57 1.58
CA MET A 510 -0.59 -7.50 0.87
C MET A 510 0.07 -8.06 -0.38
N VAL A 511 -0.16 -7.41 -1.51
CA VAL A 511 0.27 -7.89 -2.83
C VAL A 511 0.97 -6.80 -3.61
N THR A 512 1.67 -7.21 -4.66
CA THR A 512 2.35 -6.33 -5.61
C THR A 512 1.54 -6.29 -6.90
N LEU A 513 1.22 -5.10 -7.39
CA LEU A 513 0.57 -4.88 -8.68
C LEU A 513 1.61 -4.39 -9.69
N GLN A 514 1.57 -4.92 -10.91
CA GLN A 514 2.40 -4.42 -11.99
C GLN A 514 1.83 -3.16 -12.62
N ASP A 515 0.50 -3.08 -12.70
CA ASP A 515 -0.23 -1.97 -13.31
C ASP A 515 0.21 -1.71 -14.76
N ALA A 516 0.28 -2.78 -15.54
CA ALA A 516 0.90 -2.77 -16.85
C ALA A 516 0.14 -1.91 -17.87
N HIS A 517 0.88 -1.13 -18.67
CA HIS A 517 0.39 -0.27 -19.75
C HIS A 517 1.28 -0.39 -21.00
N GLY A 518 0.75 0.03 -22.15
CA GLY A 518 1.52 0.09 -23.39
C GLY A 518 1.33 -1.14 -24.28
N ALA A 519 2.26 -1.34 -25.21
CA ALA A 519 2.06 -2.24 -26.35
C ALA A 519 2.58 -3.66 -26.14
N GLU A 520 3.54 -3.89 -25.24
CA GLU A 520 4.28 -5.16 -25.15
C GLU A 520 4.68 -5.51 -23.72
N SER A 521 4.54 -6.80 -23.37
CA SER A 521 4.90 -7.35 -22.04
C SER A 521 6.41 -7.26 -21.77
N TRP A 522 7.22 -7.35 -22.85
CA TRP A 522 8.68 -7.32 -22.79
C TRP A 522 9.26 -6.07 -22.11
N TRP A 523 8.58 -4.94 -22.23
CA TRP A 523 9.04 -3.66 -21.67
C TRP A 523 8.82 -3.53 -20.17
N TRP A 524 8.07 -4.46 -19.57
CA TRP A 524 7.82 -4.50 -18.13
C TRP A 524 8.70 -5.50 -17.37
N THR A 525 9.77 -5.98 -18.02
CA THR A 525 10.68 -6.95 -17.42
C THR A 525 11.44 -6.43 -16.21
N ASP A 526 11.64 -5.11 -16.09
CA ASP A 526 12.21 -4.50 -14.88
C ASP A 526 11.27 -4.75 -13.69
N GLU A 527 10.00 -4.39 -13.78
CA GLU A 527 8.99 -4.58 -12.74
C GLU A 527 8.82 -6.05 -12.35
N LEU A 528 8.73 -6.96 -13.34
CA LEU A 528 8.68 -8.41 -13.09
C LEU A 528 9.92 -8.94 -12.37
N THR A 529 11.04 -8.22 -12.39
CA THR A 529 12.27 -8.61 -11.68
C THR A 529 12.51 -7.80 -10.41
N ASN A 530 11.75 -6.74 -10.17
CA ASN A 530 11.83 -5.89 -8.98
C ASN A 530 10.89 -6.35 -7.87
N HIS A 531 9.67 -6.79 -8.20
CA HIS A 531 8.68 -7.15 -7.18
C HIS A 531 7.68 -8.19 -7.67
N ARG A 532 7.19 -9.04 -6.76
CA ARG A 532 6.20 -10.10 -7.03
C ARG A 532 5.39 -10.46 -5.80
N THR A 533 4.29 -11.17 -6.02
CA THR A 533 3.51 -11.76 -4.95
C THR A 533 3.78 -13.26 -4.85
N LEU A 534 4.01 -13.73 -3.64
CA LEU A 534 4.20 -15.14 -3.30
C LEU A 534 2.96 -15.68 -2.58
N PHE A 535 2.57 -16.91 -2.86
CA PHE A 535 1.48 -17.59 -2.16
C PHE A 535 1.83 -19.03 -1.82
N ILE A 536 1.32 -19.51 -0.68
CA ILE A 536 1.53 -20.89 -0.21
C ILE A 536 0.36 -21.77 -0.65
N ALA A 537 0.66 -22.80 -1.43
CA ALA A 537 -0.34 -23.76 -1.90
C ALA A 537 0.29 -25.14 -2.16
N LYS A 538 -0.55 -26.16 -2.39
CA LYS A 538 -0.08 -27.49 -2.84
C LYS A 538 0.18 -27.52 -4.34
N GLU A 539 -0.58 -26.73 -5.09
CA GLU A 539 -0.50 -26.59 -6.55
C GLU A 539 -0.75 -25.12 -6.94
N PRO A 540 -0.19 -24.63 -8.06
CA PRO A 540 -0.29 -23.24 -8.46
C PRO A 540 -1.57 -22.94 -9.27
N THR A 541 -2.74 -23.28 -8.74
CA THR A 541 -4.01 -22.99 -9.43
C THR A 541 -4.61 -21.66 -8.97
N TYR A 542 -5.50 -21.08 -9.79
CA TYR A 542 -6.24 -19.88 -9.40
C TYR A 542 -7.01 -20.08 -8.09
N ASP A 543 -7.73 -21.20 -7.94
CA ASP A 543 -8.49 -21.49 -6.72
C ASP A 543 -7.58 -21.68 -5.49
N ALA A 544 -6.40 -22.27 -5.67
CA ALA A 544 -5.43 -22.40 -4.59
C ALA A 544 -4.85 -21.03 -4.17
N MET A 545 -4.64 -20.11 -5.13
CA MET A 545 -4.25 -18.73 -4.84
C MET A 545 -5.37 -17.97 -4.11
N ILE A 546 -6.63 -18.12 -4.50
CA ILE A 546 -7.78 -17.55 -3.77
C ILE A 546 -7.88 -18.13 -2.36
N ALA A 547 -7.64 -19.44 -2.18
CA ALA A 547 -7.62 -20.07 -0.87
C ALA A 547 -6.47 -19.53 0.01
N ALA A 548 -5.31 -19.26 -0.57
CA ALA A 548 -4.18 -18.63 0.12
C ALA A 548 -4.49 -17.18 0.51
N LEU A 549 -5.11 -16.39 -0.37
CA LEU A 549 -5.55 -15.02 -0.07
C LEU A 549 -6.51 -14.99 1.12
N LYS A 550 -7.55 -15.84 1.12
CA LYS A 550 -8.53 -15.94 2.21
C LYS A 550 -7.90 -16.31 3.57
N LYS A 551 -6.75 -16.99 3.56
CA LYS A 551 -6.03 -17.41 4.77
C LYS A 551 -4.88 -16.47 5.14
N ASN A 552 -4.68 -15.39 4.38
CA ASN A 552 -3.52 -14.50 4.51
C ASN A 552 -2.17 -15.25 4.45
N TRP A 553 -2.08 -16.25 3.55
CA TRP A 553 -0.86 -17.02 3.24
C TRP A 553 -0.13 -16.48 2.02
N VAL A 554 -0.19 -15.17 1.84
CA VAL A 554 0.29 -14.44 0.67
C VAL A 554 1.17 -13.30 1.15
N VAL A 555 2.30 -13.10 0.47
CA VAL A 555 3.29 -12.08 0.82
C VAL A 555 3.74 -11.36 -0.45
N GLY A 556 3.64 -10.03 -0.43
CA GLY A 556 4.27 -9.18 -1.44
C GLY A 556 5.77 -9.10 -1.18
N VAL A 557 6.60 -9.30 -2.21
CA VAL A 557 8.06 -9.25 -2.10
C VAL A 557 8.62 -8.23 -3.07
N ARG A 558 9.53 -7.39 -2.57
CA ARG A 558 10.29 -6.41 -3.36
C ARG A 558 11.78 -6.61 -3.15
N HIS A 559 12.55 -6.55 -4.24
CA HIS A 559 14.00 -6.57 -4.24
C HIS A 559 14.50 -5.80 -5.47
N ASP A 560 14.87 -4.53 -5.27
CA ASP A 560 15.24 -3.63 -6.37
C ASP A 560 16.19 -2.52 -5.90
N SER A 561 16.60 -1.65 -6.81
CA SER A 561 17.50 -0.53 -6.49
C SER A 561 16.87 0.49 -5.52
N VAL A 562 15.53 0.61 -5.50
CA VAL A 562 14.81 1.55 -4.63
C VAL A 562 14.86 1.08 -3.16
N SER A 563 14.83 -0.23 -2.95
CA SER A 563 15.05 -0.88 -1.65
C SER A 563 16.52 -1.12 -1.31
N ASN A 564 17.46 -0.55 -2.08
CA ASN A 564 18.89 -0.82 -1.99
C ASN A 564 19.22 -2.32 -2.02
N TYR A 565 18.46 -3.09 -2.79
CA TYR A 565 18.56 -4.56 -2.89
C TYR A 565 18.44 -5.26 -1.53
N LYS A 566 17.74 -4.65 -0.57
CA LYS A 566 17.26 -5.33 0.64
C LYS A 566 15.88 -5.92 0.36
N THR A 567 15.71 -7.21 0.57
CA THR A 567 14.43 -7.87 0.37
C THR A 567 13.40 -7.36 1.38
N ARG A 568 12.28 -6.85 0.86
CA ARG A 568 11.09 -6.57 1.66
C ARG A 568 10.06 -7.67 1.50
N MET A 569 9.45 -8.04 2.61
CA MET A 569 8.30 -8.92 2.68
C MET A 569 7.15 -8.15 3.31
N LEU A 570 6.00 -8.10 2.64
CA LEU A 570 4.86 -7.26 2.97
C LEU A 570 3.62 -8.13 3.18
N GLY A 571 3.01 -8.00 4.36
CA GLY A 571 1.83 -8.76 4.78
C GLY A 571 2.08 -10.25 5.03
N GLY A 572 0.98 -11.00 5.13
CA GLY A 572 0.98 -12.42 5.47
C GLY A 572 1.04 -12.69 6.97
N THR A 573 0.46 -13.83 7.38
CA THR A 573 0.58 -14.37 8.74
C THR A 573 2.05 -14.62 9.13
N ASP A 574 2.37 -14.67 10.43
CA ASP A 574 3.73 -14.96 10.90
C ASP A 574 4.19 -16.32 10.40
N ALA A 575 3.30 -17.32 10.47
CA ALA A 575 3.59 -18.67 9.98
C ALA A 575 3.88 -18.69 8.47
N ALA A 576 3.11 -17.95 7.66
CA ALA A 576 3.34 -17.87 6.23
C ALA A 576 4.68 -17.19 5.89
N ARG A 577 5.01 -16.07 6.57
CA ARG A 577 6.29 -15.38 6.38
C ARG A 577 7.48 -16.28 6.73
N VAL A 578 7.39 -17.00 7.86
CA VAL A 578 8.43 -17.98 8.24
C VAL A 578 8.59 -19.06 7.18
N PHE A 579 7.49 -19.69 6.74
CA PHE A 579 7.54 -20.75 5.73
C PHE A 579 8.14 -20.26 4.40
N ILE A 580 7.68 -19.09 3.92
CA ILE A 580 8.20 -18.47 2.71
C ILE A 580 9.69 -18.18 2.86
N ASN A 581 10.12 -17.56 3.95
CA ASN A 581 11.52 -17.24 4.17
C ASN A 581 12.41 -18.50 4.23
N THR A 582 11.96 -19.56 4.91
CA THR A 582 12.70 -20.85 4.94
C THR A 582 12.75 -21.56 3.58
N SER A 583 11.84 -21.20 2.67
CA SER A 583 11.76 -21.75 1.31
C SER A 583 12.44 -20.84 0.26
N GLU A 584 13.22 -19.84 0.66
CA GLU A 584 13.81 -18.82 -0.26
C GLU A 584 14.40 -19.41 -1.54
N LYS A 585 15.13 -20.53 -1.43
CA LYS A 585 15.78 -21.21 -2.56
C LYS A 585 14.81 -21.68 -3.66
N THR A 586 13.51 -21.83 -3.36
CA THR A 586 12.51 -22.35 -4.32
C THR A 586 11.77 -21.25 -5.09
N TRP A 587 11.82 -20.00 -4.61
CA TRP A 587 11.05 -18.90 -5.20
C TRP A 587 11.87 -17.65 -5.50
N LYS A 588 13.07 -17.49 -4.91
CA LYS A 588 13.97 -16.37 -5.15
C LYS A 588 14.32 -16.27 -6.64
N TRP A 589 14.11 -15.08 -7.22
CA TRP A 589 14.30 -14.86 -8.67
C TRP A 589 15.48 -13.94 -9.03
N TRP A 590 16.34 -13.60 -8.06
CA TRP A 590 17.54 -12.77 -8.23
C TRP A 590 18.81 -13.50 -7.73
N ASP A 591 19.99 -12.86 -7.86
CA ASP A 591 21.32 -13.40 -7.50
C ASP A 591 21.77 -14.69 -8.19
N GLY A 592 21.15 -15.04 -9.33
CA GLY A 592 21.65 -16.10 -10.21
C GLY A 592 21.61 -17.51 -9.63
N GLN A 593 20.86 -17.78 -8.56
CA GLN A 593 20.78 -19.13 -8.01
C GLN A 593 19.87 -20.08 -8.82
N THR A 594 18.99 -19.56 -9.68
CA THR A 594 18.15 -20.40 -10.57
C THR A 594 17.38 -19.64 -11.68
N LEU A 595 17.15 -18.33 -11.55
CA LEU A 595 16.34 -17.53 -12.48
C LEU A 595 17.12 -16.28 -12.90
N SER A 596 17.18 -16.01 -14.21
CA SER A 596 17.88 -14.84 -14.76
C SER A 596 16.92 -14.04 -15.62
N ARG A 597 16.89 -12.73 -15.41
CA ARG A 597 16.23 -11.81 -16.34
C ARG A 597 16.74 -12.05 -17.76
N PRO A 598 15.87 -12.36 -18.74
CA PRO A 598 16.29 -12.51 -20.12
C PRO A 598 16.75 -11.15 -20.67
N GLN A 599 17.90 -11.15 -21.34
CA GLN A 599 18.48 -9.97 -21.99
C GLN A 599 17.99 -9.80 -23.43
N ALA A 600 17.50 -10.88 -24.02
CA ALA A 600 16.87 -10.90 -25.32
C ALA A 600 15.88 -12.07 -25.44
N VAL A 601 14.99 -11.98 -26.41
CA VAL A 601 14.06 -13.05 -26.79
C VAL A 601 14.06 -13.21 -28.31
N ILE A 602 14.10 -14.45 -28.76
CA ILE A 602 14.02 -14.84 -30.18
C ILE A 602 12.62 -15.36 -30.43
N THR A 603 11.92 -14.79 -31.41
CA THR A 603 10.54 -15.14 -31.77
C THR A 603 10.46 -15.44 -33.27
N VAL A 604 9.99 -16.64 -33.63
CA VAL A 604 9.69 -17.00 -35.02
C VAL A 604 8.22 -16.68 -35.25
N ILE A 605 7.93 -15.94 -36.31
CA ILE A 605 6.63 -15.31 -36.57
C ILE A 605 6.14 -15.74 -37.95
N SER A 606 4.89 -16.17 -38.04
CA SER A 606 4.18 -16.39 -39.30
C SER A 606 3.11 -15.33 -39.55
N LYS A 607 2.48 -15.38 -40.73
CA LYS A 607 1.35 -14.49 -41.05
C LYS A 607 0.12 -14.76 -40.16
N GLU A 608 0.01 -15.95 -39.57
CA GLU A 608 -1.10 -16.36 -38.70
C GLU A 608 -0.98 -15.83 -37.27
N ASP A 609 0.20 -15.41 -36.83
CA ASP A 609 0.47 -14.94 -35.47
C ASP A 609 -0.07 -13.53 -35.23
N LYS A 610 -1.39 -13.38 -35.12
CA LYS A 610 -2.11 -12.08 -35.20
C LYS A 610 -1.63 -10.99 -34.24
N PHE A 611 -1.09 -11.36 -33.09
CA PHE A 611 -0.62 -10.44 -32.05
C PHE A 611 0.86 -10.02 -32.21
N GLU A 612 1.60 -10.70 -33.08
CA GLU A 612 3.03 -10.50 -33.20
C GLU A 612 3.37 -9.30 -34.07
N GLU A 613 4.30 -8.48 -33.59
CA GLU A 613 4.86 -7.39 -34.39
C GLU A 613 5.96 -7.87 -35.34
N GLY A 614 5.99 -7.31 -36.56
CA GLY A 614 6.93 -7.73 -37.60
C GLY A 614 6.50 -8.97 -38.39
N ARG A 615 5.20 -9.31 -38.36
CA ARG A 615 4.62 -10.37 -39.20
C ARG A 615 4.95 -10.18 -40.68
N PRO A 616 5.37 -11.24 -41.38
CA PRO A 616 5.55 -11.17 -42.83
C PRO A 616 4.19 -11.31 -43.55
N GLU A 617 4.12 -10.83 -44.80
CA GLU A 617 2.97 -11.07 -45.69
C GLU A 617 2.89 -12.55 -46.14
N ALA A 618 4.06 -13.19 -46.30
CA ALA A 618 4.22 -14.59 -46.66
C ALA A 618 5.49 -15.19 -46.04
N GLY A 619 5.50 -16.51 -45.81
CA GLY A 619 6.61 -17.20 -45.14
C GLY A 619 6.72 -16.87 -43.65
N LEU A 620 7.95 -16.94 -43.13
CA LEU A 620 8.30 -16.70 -41.74
C LEU A 620 9.24 -15.52 -41.58
N ALA A 621 9.24 -14.94 -40.38
CA ALA A 621 10.24 -13.98 -39.92
C ALA A 621 10.82 -14.41 -38.58
N ILE A 622 12.06 -13.99 -38.30
CA ILE A 622 12.70 -14.12 -36.99
C ILE A 622 12.85 -12.72 -36.41
N ARG A 623 12.19 -12.49 -35.28
CA ARG A 623 12.33 -11.27 -34.47
C ARG A 623 13.25 -11.54 -33.29
N VAL A 624 14.14 -10.59 -33.00
CA VAL A 624 14.88 -10.56 -31.75
C VAL A 624 14.59 -9.25 -31.03
N ARG A 625 13.94 -9.33 -29.87
CA ARG A 625 13.80 -8.19 -28.95
C ARG A 625 14.92 -8.25 -27.92
N THR A 626 15.57 -7.12 -27.70
CA THR A 626 16.64 -6.98 -26.69
C THR A 626 16.17 -6.09 -25.55
N ARG A 627 16.89 -6.13 -24.42
CA ARG A 627 16.60 -5.26 -23.28
C ARG A 627 16.92 -3.79 -23.61
N TRP A 628 16.02 -2.91 -23.20
CA TRP A 628 16.20 -1.46 -23.22
C TRP A 628 16.18 -0.90 -21.81
N THR A 629 16.79 0.26 -21.65
CA THR A 629 16.52 1.17 -20.53
C THR A 629 15.31 2.01 -20.87
N GLY A 630 14.38 2.13 -19.94
CA GLY A 630 13.17 2.93 -20.08
C GLY A 630 12.45 3.03 -18.76
N VAL A 631 11.47 3.94 -18.65
CA VAL A 631 10.59 4.04 -17.48
C VAL A 631 9.22 3.51 -17.89
N ARG A 632 8.75 2.45 -17.23
CA ARG A 632 7.52 1.76 -17.62
C ARG A 632 7.59 1.40 -19.12
N GLN A 633 6.57 1.76 -19.90
CA GLN A 633 6.51 1.53 -21.34
C GLN A 633 7.37 2.48 -22.21
N ALA A 634 8.00 3.50 -21.64
CA ALA A 634 8.75 4.51 -22.41
C ALA A 634 10.23 4.12 -22.56
N LEU A 635 10.58 3.57 -23.73
CA LEU A 635 11.95 3.16 -24.03
C LEU A 635 12.83 4.39 -24.35
N ARG A 636 13.99 4.47 -23.68
CA ARG A 636 14.92 5.61 -23.79
C ARG A 636 16.17 5.25 -24.58
N ALA A 637 16.85 4.17 -24.19
CA ALA A 637 18.09 3.76 -24.82
C ALA A 637 18.27 2.25 -24.76
N GLU A 638 18.93 1.70 -25.76
CA GLU A 638 19.30 0.29 -25.79
C GLU A 638 20.20 -0.05 -24.59
N ALA A 639 19.87 -1.11 -23.86
CA ALA A 639 20.71 -1.64 -22.79
C ALA A 639 21.56 -2.81 -23.29
N VAL A 640 20.96 -3.60 -24.19
CA VAL A 640 21.54 -4.81 -24.78
C VAL A 640 21.39 -4.74 -26.29
N ARG A 641 22.48 -4.97 -27.01
CA ARG A 641 22.52 -4.93 -28.48
C ARG A 641 22.66 -6.31 -29.09
N LEU A 642 21.95 -6.55 -30.20
CA LEU A 642 22.20 -7.73 -31.04
C LEU A 642 23.52 -7.56 -31.78
N ILE A 643 24.43 -8.51 -31.57
CA ILE A 643 25.72 -8.58 -32.24
C ILE A 643 25.59 -9.41 -33.52
N GLU A 644 24.92 -10.56 -33.44
CA GLU A 644 24.83 -11.52 -34.53
C GLU A 644 23.58 -12.38 -34.37
N LEU A 645 22.89 -12.64 -35.48
CA LEU A 645 21.84 -13.64 -35.60
C LEU A 645 22.30 -14.71 -36.59
N MET A 646 22.24 -15.97 -36.18
CA MET A 646 22.55 -17.12 -37.03
C MET A 646 21.33 -18.03 -37.19
N VAL A 647 21.16 -18.59 -38.39
CA VAL A 647 20.19 -19.64 -38.70
C VAL A 647 20.97 -20.79 -39.32
N ASP A 648 20.90 -21.97 -38.70
CA ASP A 648 21.60 -23.20 -39.11
C ASP A 648 23.11 -22.98 -39.31
N GLY A 649 23.72 -22.23 -38.39
CA GLY A 649 25.15 -21.89 -38.41
C GLY A 649 25.55 -20.81 -39.41
N LYS A 650 24.61 -20.19 -40.13
CA LYS A 650 24.89 -19.10 -41.07
C LYS A 650 24.40 -17.77 -40.51
N ALA A 651 25.27 -16.76 -40.49
CA ALA A 651 24.90 -15.41 -40.12
C ALA A 651 23.88 -14.82 -41.11
N VAL A 652 22.84 -14.17 -40.59
CA VAL A 652 21.78 -13.53 -41.38
C VAL A 652 21.74 -12.03 -41.12
N LYS A 653 21.34 -11.25 -42.12
CA LYS A 653 21.22 -9.80 -42.00
C LYS A 653 19.87 -9.42 -41.39
N THR A 654 19.89 -8.71 -40.27
CA THR A 654 18.70 -8.17 -39.61
C THR A 654 18.50 -6.68 -39.92
N GLU A 655 17.26 -6.25 -39.99
CA GLU A 655 16.86 -4.84 -39.93
C GLU A 655 16.51 -4.47 -38.49
N GLN A 656 16.99 -3.33 -37.99
CA GLN A 656 16.53 -2.80 -36.70
C GLN A 656 15.30 -1.94 -36.92
N VAL A 657 14.18 -2.35 -36.33
CA VAL A 657 12.90 -1.64 -36.36
C VAL A 657 12.74 -0.90 -35.03
N VAL A 658 12.44 0.39 -35.11
CA VAL A 658 12.16 1.26 -33.95
C VAL A 658 10.84 1.98 -34.19
N LYS A 659 9.83 1.68 -33.39
CA LYS A 659 8.51 2.31 -33.46
C LYS A 659 8.42 3.46 -32.47
N LYS A 660 7.93 4.60 -32.92
CA LYS A 660 7.68 5.77 -32.07
C LYS A 660 6.27 5.71 -31.50
N ALA A 661 6.11 6.08 -30.23
CA ALA A 661 4.81 6.24 -29.60
C ALA A 661 4.10 7.45 -30.20
N GLN A 662 2.83 7.28 -30.60
CA GLN A 662 2.01 8.38 -31.07
C GLN A 662 1.73 9.37 -29.92
N GLY A 663 1.84 10.67 -30.18
CA GLY A 663 1.43 11.73 -29.23
C GLY A 663 2.37 12.01 -28.04
N THR A 664 3.54 11.37 -27.93
CA THR A 664 4.42 11.47 -26.75
C THR A 664 5.76 12.18 -27.00
N GLY A 665 5.86 13.04 -28.03
CA GLY A 665 7.07 13.84 -28.26
C GLY A 665 8.33 13.03 -28.66
N GLY A 666 8.15 11.84 -29.25
CA GLY A 666 9.26 11.06 -29.85
C GLY A 666 9.81 9.89 -29.02
N ALA A 667 9.14 9.52 -27.91
CA ALA A 667 9.48 8.31 -27.15
C ALA A 667 9.36 7.04 -28.02
N THR A 668 10.22 6.05 -27.79
CA THR A 668 10.18 4.77 -28.48
C THR A 668 9.17 3.84 -27.79
N ALA A 669 8.22 3.30 -28.55
CA ALA A 669 7.15 2.41 -28.08
C ALA A 669 7.51 0.93 -28.18
N ASP A 670 8.27 0.56 -29.22
CA ASP A 670 8.73 -0.81 -29.45
C ASP A 670 10.05 -0.75 -30.24
N ALA A 671 10.90 -1.74 -30.04
CA ALA A 671 12.18 -1.85 -30.72
C ALA A 671 12.63 -3.32 -30.82
N TYR A 672 12.98 -3.74 -32.03
CA TYR A 672 13.40 -5.12 -32.29
C TYR A 672 14.24 -5.24 -33.55
N TYR A 673 14.96 -6.34 -33.67
CA TYR A 673 15.64 -6.77 -34.89
C TYR A 673 14.76 -7.75 -35.63
N LEU A 674 14.67 -7.62 -36.96
CA LEU A 674 13.84 -8.47 -37.81
C LEU A 674 14.66 -9.06 -38.96
N PHE A 675 14.54 -10.37 -39.15
CA PHE A 675 15.02 -11.07 -40.33
C PHE A 675 13.83 -11.72 -41.04
N LYS A 676 13.58 -11.35 -42.30
CA LYS A 676 12.57 -12.01 -43.14
C LYS A 676 13.17 -13.32 -43.65
N TRP A 677 12.68 -14.44 -43.14
CA TRP A 677 13.27 -15.75 -43.40
C TRP A 677 12.70 -16.41 -44.67
N GLY A 678 11.44 -16.14 -45.01
CA GLY A 678 10.76 -16.77 -46.13
C GLY A 678 10.24 -18.16 -45.75
N GLU A 679 10.29 -19.12 -46.66
CA GLU A 679 9.83 -20.49 -46.42
C GLU A 679 11.04 -21.38 -46.10
N PRO A 680 11.31 -21.71 -44.82
CA PRO A 680 12.39 -22.62 -44.48
C PRO A 680 12.10 -24.03 -45.01
N LEU A 681 13.15 -24.80 -45.27
CA LEU A 681 13.00 -26.22 -45.62
C LEU A 681 12.29 -26.98 -44.48
N PRO A 682 11.53 -28.05 -44.77
CA PRO A 682 10.99 -28.89 -43.71
C PRO A 682 12.10 -29.46 -42.82
N GLY A 683 11.92 -29.42 -41.50
CA GLY A 683 12.90 -29.98 -40.56
C GLY A 683 13.18 -29.11 -39.34
N GLN A 684 14.20 -29.49 -38.56
CA GLN A 684 14.64 -28.75 -37.38
C GLN A 684 15.68 -27.70 -37.77
N HIS A 685 15.43 -26.47 -37.35
CA HIS A 685 16.31 -25.34 -37.54
C HIS A 685 16.81 -24.82 -36.20
N LYS A 686 18.09 -24.45 -36.17
CA LYS A 686 18.72 -23.84 -35.00
C LYS A 686 18.91 -22.35 -35.24
N ILE A 687 18.26 -21.54 -34.41
CA ILE A 687 18.36 -20.08 -34.45
C ILE A 687 19.16 -19.62 -33.24
N GLU A 688 20.17 -18.78 -33.46
CA GLU A 688 21.07 -18.34 -32.40
C GLU A 688 21.26 -16.83 -32.43
N ALA A 689 20.99 -16.15 -31.32
CA ALA A 689 21.23 -14.72 -31.17
C ALA A 689 22.36 -14.50 -30.15
N ARG A 690 23.41 -13.79 -30.58
CA ARG A 690 24.46 -13.27 -29.68
C ARG A 690 24.18 -11.82 -29.39
N VAL A 691 24.06 -11.47 -28.12
CA VAL A 691 23.76 -10.11 -27.68
C VAL A 691 24.78 -9.63 -26.67
N LYS A 692 24.98 -8.32 -26.56
CA LYS A 692 25.97 -7.71 -25.66
C LYS A 692 25.33 -6.63 -24.82
N ASP A 693 25.51 -6.72 -23.51
CA ASP A 693 25.17 -5.64 -22.59
C ASP A 693 26.15 -4.48 -22.81
N ILE A 694 25.61 -3.31 -23.13
CA ILE A 694 26.39 -2.16 -23.59
C ILE A 694 27.27 -1.60 -22.46
N ARG A 695 26.80 -1.66 -21.21
CA ARG A 695 27.49 -1.06 -20.06
C ARG A 695 28.61 -1.97 -19.53
N SER A 696 28.31 -3.25 -19.34
CA SER A 696 29.25 -4.22 -18.77
C SER A 696 30.15 -4.87 -19.82
N GLY A 697 29.76 -4.80 -21.11
CA GLY A 697 30.42 -5.52 -22.20
C GLY A 697 30.18 -7.03 -22.19
N LYS A 698 29.39 -7.55 -21.24
CA LYS A 698 29.09 -8.99 -21.13
C LYS A 698 28.26 -9.46 -22.32
N GLU A 699 28.69 -10.56 -22.94
CA GLU A 699 27.96 -11.21 -24.02
C GLU A 699 27.07 -12.34 -23.50
N TYR A 700 25.93 -12.52 -24.16
CA TYR A 700 24.94 -13.56 -23.90
C TYR A 700 24.60 -14.25 -25.22
N ARG A 701 24.36 -15.56 -25.15
CA ARG A 701 23.94 -16.38 -26.30
C ARG A 701 22.57 -16.98 -26.00
N TYR A 702 21.64 -16.76 -26.92
CA TYR A 702 20.29 -17.32 -26.90
C TYR A 702 20.15 -18.30 -28.06
N VAL A 703 19.56 -19.47 -27.82
CA VAL A 703 19.35 -20.50 -28.83
C VAL A 703 17.88 -20.89 -28.82
N ARG A 704 17.28 -20.98 -30.00
CA ARG A 704 15.90 -21.44 -30.20
C ARG A 704 15.87 -22.50 -31.30
N MET A 705 15.28 -23.65 -30.98
CA MET A 705 14.96 -24.67 -31.98
C MET A 705 13.59 -24.36 -32.59
N PHE A 706 13.47 -24.51 -33.91
CA PHE A 706 12.22 -24.34 -34.64
C PHE A 706 12.01 -25.51 -35.60
N SER A 707 10.80 -26.07 -35.63
CA SER A 707 10.43 -27.11 -36.58
C SER A 707 9.67 -26.47 -37.75
N GLY A 708 10.32 -26.38 -38.91
CA GLY A 708 9.65 -26.08 -40.18
C GLY A 708 8.73 -27.24 -40.55
N LYS A 709 7.49 -26.92 -40.91
CA LYS A 709 6.49 -27.89 -41.36
C LYS A 709 6.41 -27.91 -42.88
#